data_AF-F3B8C5-F1
#
_entry.id   AF-F3B8C5-F1
#
_cell.length_a   1.000
_cell.length_b   1.000
_cell.length_c   1.000
_cell.angle_alpha   90.00
_cell.angle_beta   90.00
_cell.angle_gamma   90.00
#
_symmetry.space_group_name_H-M   'P 1'
#
loop_
_entity.id
_entity.type
_entity.pdbx_description
1 polymer ?
#
loop_
_entity_poly.entity_id
_entity_poly.type
_entity_poly.pdbx_seq_one_letter_code
_entity_poly.pdbx_strand_id
1 'polypeptide(L)'
;MKKLKQMAATILAVSLMITMLPANVFAKEAVRENVDTEWYNFRNNPENNGVTDRPTPIEAEETVQKWAEKYGTGWSAAPTPPLILDGKLYIGVANRILEIDKETGKEIRRSDEMIGNVGYAMNPLTYADGKLFVQVGNGAIQAVDYKTLKCVWYSEKIGGQTVSPISYAKIDGKGYIYSGTWNSEKRDGSYICMTTDDEGTTEVEGQTKGGGKEKKLTWQFTPSTDDPQVKNKRGFYWAGAYATENYIAVGSDDGSNEGDYTADAIFYTLDSRTGKIIDSISGIKGDIRTTTVYDNGYLYFATKGGVLYKTKVDSKGKLSETSSIDIGAVTNEKLMATAAPLVYGNKIYMGVSGSGGQFDPDAGHGFRIIDNRGPLTQDSIMYNLPIAGYPQAAALASTAYADKDFDGDGEADGRVYLYFTYNAMPGGIYYCYDTKDQTEAKPEQYGELFVPQKEQQQYCISTLCADRDGTLYYKNDSCYLMAVENNLAYLNNVTVKGGENESISWNKAFDSANAEYELKIPDTMKTANITLEMNEGMTATINGSAYTGKNEVTLEEGDTKVQIEVSKTEGEKTYKRTYTLNFARVKAISTLESMKVGNSNSFTGFLQMTPEFTSEVTDYKVDTTRQESFWRVWLKPTDVNSKITVTPVENVDRITTSNGNTSTQGHDRWNVYKKDQTKTAKIRVDVLSENGKKTTSYNLTLEVPVKVTGIALDKQEAELDMTEKLQLNAKIMPENATIQTVKWYSSDEETATVDEKGLVTPKKAGNAEITVISDDGASITDKCHVTITDKAKEVDDLIDAIGTVTLESKAKIDIARDAYNTLTAEQKERVTKLNVLEESEKEYDRLKGEADKEEADKAAAKAVDDLIEKIGEVTIDSGKQIQQAREAFEKLTPEQKEKVEKEEILKVAEEKYAELLLVEEKENAKNLLDNYKNLTEYRQEQQEELKRIIREGKTQIENATDKDGIDKVVKAAKEKMDAVKTDAELTAQENMEKAAEYVEKQIANIGEVRFTSKSRDAILFARVSYDKLEKTAQEKVDNYSVLSAAEAKWKELESNAKVITLVDEKSKIAVSGKFMEDFELHVEKADKEAEAVLQKEFVSLGDKLENLFVPYTISYEGGYVGEITVKIPVDAVYNGRNVIVKQLCGDNSIVSYETTVKENSVSVKTNTLGTFMAGVEKVKNLNGSAPKTADTSDMILWIGICVLSMVTLAVRRRLKHN
;
A
#
# COMPACT_ATOMS: atom_id res chain seq x y z
N MET A 1 25.84 67.33 6.82
CA MET A 1 24.62 66.86 6.11
C MET A 1 24.88 65.71 5.13
N LYS A 2 25.70 65.83 4.06
CA LYS A 2 25.95 64.69 3.12
C LYS A 2 26.40 63.39 3.83
N LYS A 3 27.36 63.45 4.75
CA LYS A 3 27.79 62.28 5.56
C LYS A 3 26.67 61.67 6.43
N LEU A 4 25.71 62.48 6.89
CA LEU A 4 24.55 61.99 7.66
C LEU A 4 23.59 61.17 6.78
N LYS A 5 23.39 61.59 5.52
CA LYS A 5 22.57 60.83 4.56
C LYS A 5 23.25 59.53 4.11
N GLN A 6 24.59 59.51 4.01
CA GLN A 6 25.33 58.26 3.75
C GLN A 6 25.27 57.29 4.94
N MET A 7 25.51 57.73 6.18
CA MET A 7 25.33 56.85 7.34
C MET A 7 23.89 56.33 7.47
N ALA A 8 22.88 57.17 7.23
CA ALA A 8 21.48 56.72 7.23
C ALA A 8 21.22 55.65 6.15
N ALA A 9 21.76 55.82 4.94
CA ALA A 9 21.59 54.83 3.86
C ALA A 9 22.35 53.51 4.14
N THR A 10 23.56 53.56 4.70
CA THR A 10 24.32 52.35 5.05
C THR A 10 23.71 51.61 6.24
N ILE A 11 23.20 52.33 7.24
CA ILE A 11 22.48 51.71 8.37
C ILE A 11 21.17 51.08 7.87
N LEU A 12 20.42 51.74 6.98
CA LEU A 12 19.21 51.17 6.40
C LEU A 12 19.51 49.91 5.56
N ALA A 13 20.59 49.92 4.77
CA ALA A 13 21.00 48.76 3.97
C ALA A 13 21.45 47.55 4.83
N VAL A 14 22.18 47.79 5.92
CA VAL A 14 22.58 46.71 6.86
C VAL A 14 21.37 46.21 7.66
N SER A 15 20.43 47.07 8.04
CA SER A 15 19.15 46.66 8.62
C SER A 15 18.36 45.76 7.66
N LEU A 16 18.28 46.12 6.37
CA LEU A 16 17.60 45.33 5.34
C LEU A 16 18.24 43.96 5.11
N MET A 17 19.58 43.86 5.12
CA MET A 17 20.29 42.58 5.00
C MET A 17 20.08 41.65 6.20
N ILE A 18 19.98 42.20 7.43
CA ILE A 18 19.70 41.39 8.63
C ILE A 18 18.23 40.91 8.67
N THR A 19 17.31 41.60 8.00
CA THR A 19 15.91 41.16 7.83
C THR A 19 15.66 40.27 6.60
N MET A 20 16.68 39.95 5.81
CA MET A 20 16.58 39.09 4.61
C MET A 20 17.27 37.73 4.75
N LEU A 21 17.77 37.39 5.96
CA LEU A 21 18.11 36.02 6.29
C LEU A 21 16.82 35.25 6.64
N PRO A 22 16.55 34.09 6.02
CA PRO A 22 15.42 33.25 6.42
C PRO A 22 15.57 32.79 7.88
N ALA A 23 14.46 32.55 8.56
CA ALA A 23 14.40 32.30 10.01
C ALA A 23 15.07 30.99 10.51
N ASN A 24 15.78 30.26 9.63
CA ASN A 24 16.33 28.93 9.87
C ASN A 24 17.62 28.89 10.73
N VAL A 25 18.09 30.01 11.28
CA VAL A 25 19.40 30.08 11.98
C VAL A 25 19.29 30.30 13.51
N PHE A 26 18.08 30.45 14.07
CA PHE A 26 17.90 30.58 15.53
C PHE A 26 16.86 29.62 16.14
N ALA A 27 16.80 28.38 15.63
CA ALA A 27 16.30 27.25 16.40
C ALA A 27 17.34 26.81 17.46
N LYS A 28 17.42 27.52 18.59
CA LYS A 28 18.38 27.17 19.65
C LYS A 28 17.88 25.96 20.44
N GLU A 29 18.66 24.90 20.44
CA GLU A 29 18.32 23.56 20.92
C GLU A 29 17.73 23.54 22.33
N ALA A 30 16.46 23.16 22.43
CA ALA A 30 15.98 22.40 23.58
C ALA A 30 16.34 20.94 23.33
N VAL A 31 16.95 20.29 24.33
CA VAL A 31 17.45 18.91 24.32
C VAL A 31 16.54 17.98 23.51
N ARG A 32 16.95 17.66 22.27
CA ARG A 32 16.36 16.56 21.50
C ARG A 32 16.89 15.26 22.08
N GLU A 33 16.02 14.27 22.27
CA GLU A 33 16.49 12.90 22.28
C GLU A 33 17.16 12.59 20.94
N ASN A 34 18.15 11.69 20.92
CA ASN A 34 18.92 11.34 19.71
C ASN A 34 18.06 10.59 18.67
N VAL A 35 17.12 11.28 18.03
CA VAL A 35 16.28 10.80 16.93
C VAL A 35 16.41 11.78 15.78
N ASP A 36 16.80 11.25 14.63
CA ASP A 36 16.99 11.99 13.40
C ASP A 36 15.66 12.21 12.69
N THR A 37 15.25 13.47 12.60
CA THR A 37 13.94 13.87 12.06
C THR A 37 14.06 14.33 10.61
N GLU A 38 14.13 13.39 9.66
CA GLU A 38 14.08 13.73 8.24
C GLU A 38 12.70 14.25 7.83
N TRP A 39 11.62 13.63 8.32
CA TRP A 39 10.23 14.08 8.12
C TRP A 39 9.34 13.66 9.29
N TYR A 40 8.95 14.60 10.17
CA TYR A 40 8.39 14.25 11.50
C TYR A 40 6.93 14.66 11.75
N ASN A 41 6.30 15.42 10.86
CA ASN A 41 4.89 15.83 10.97
C ASN A 41 4.24 16.02 9.58
N PHE A 42 3.06 16.64 9.53
CA PHE A 42 2.28 16.86 8.30
C PHE A 42 3.10 17.41 7.11
N ARG A 43 3.93 18.45 7.30
CA ARG A 43 4.68 19.12 6.22
C ARG A 43 6.16 19.37 6.55
N ASN A 44 6.73 18.59 7.46
CA ASN A 44 8.09 18.73 8.02
C ASN A 44 8.42 20.05 8.73
N ASN A 45 7.41 20.84 9.10
CA ASN A 45 7.58 22.10 9.82
C ASN A 45 6.32 22.44 10.64
N PRO A 46 6.41 23.25 11.72
CA PRO A 46 5.23 23.68 12.49
C PRO A 46 4.34 24.67 11.74
N GLU A 47 4.85 25.34 10.70
CA GLU A 47 4.12 26.31 9.86
C GLU A 47 3.14 25.67 8.88
N ASN A 48 3.16 24.34 8.71
CA ASN A 48 2.41 23.56 7.72
C ASN A 48 2.69 23.95 6.25
N ASN A 49 3.86 24.54 5.93
CA ASN A 49 4.13 25.13 4.62
C ASN A 49 4.76 24.17 3.59
N GLY A 50 5.46 23.11 4.03
CA GLY A 50 5.93 22.05 3.12
C GLY A 50 6.96 22.47 2.07
N VAL A 51 7.84 23.40 2.41
CA VAL A 51 9.00 23.81 1.61
C VAL A 51 10.24 23.06 2.10
N THR A 52 11.07 22.56 1.18
CA THR A 52 12.28 21.81 1.48
C THR A 52 13.41 22.09 0.50
N ASP A 53 14.62 21.67 0.85
CA ASP A 53 15.89 21.84 0.14
C ASP A 53 16.40 20.52 -0.49
N ARG A 54 15.57 19.47 -0.53
CA ARG A 54 15.92 18.13 -1.04
C ARG A 54 15.99 18.10 -2.58
N PRO A 55 16.98 17.44 -3.20
CA PRO A 55 17.13 17.36 -4.66
C PRO A 55 16.18 16.31 -5.28
N THR A 56 14.89 16.59 -5.23
CA THR A 56 13.79 15.77 -5.76
C THR A 56 13.79 15.70 -7.30
N PRO A 57 13.30 14.63 -7.94
CA PRO A 57 13.33 14.48 -9.40
C PRO A 57 12.69 15.67 -10.12
N ILE A 58 13.30 16.12 -11.22
CA ILE A 58 12.89 17.33 -11.93
C ILE A 58 12.25 17.09 -13.30
N GLU A 59 12.40 15.90 -13.89
CA GLU A 59 11.76 15.50 -15.16
C GLU A 59 11.27 14.06 -15.08
N ALA A 60 10.30 13.68 -15.92
CA ALA A 60 9.67 12.36 -15.88
C ALA A 60 10.61 11.23 -16.35
N GLU A 61 11.46 11.53 -17.33
CA GLU A 61 12.42 10.59 -17.93
C GLU A 61 13.43 10.06 -16.90
N GLU A 62 13.89 10.96 -16.02
CA GLU A 62 14.84 10.68 -14.93
C GLU A 62 14.13 10.10 -13.69
N THR A 63 12.81 9.97 -13.70
CA THR A 63 12.03 9.49 -12.56
C THR A 63 11.77 7.99 -12.66
N VAL A 64 12.01 7.25 -11.57
CA VAL A 64 11.72 5.81 -11.46
C VAL A 64 10.99 5.45 -10.18
N GLN A 65 10.15 4.41 -10.25
CA GLN A 65 9.68 3.71 -9.07
C GLN A 65 10.82 2.88 -8.49
N LYS A 66 11.28 3.25 -7.28
CA LYS A 66 12.25 2.49 -6.50
C LYS A 66 11.64 1.21 -5.95
N TRP A 67 10.44 1.31 -5.38
CA TRP A 67 9.60 0.19 -4.96
C TRP A 67 8.13 0.61 -4.80
N ALA A 68 7.24 -0.38 -4.80
CA ALA A 68 5.81 -0.22 -4.48
C ALA A 68 5.34 -1.43 -3.66
N GLU A 69 4.88 -1.20 -2.44
CA GLU A 69 4.52 -2.26 -1.49
C GLU A 69 3.10 -2.04 -0.95
N LYS A 70 2.33 -3.12 -0.83
CA LYS A 70 0.89 -3.07 -0.57
C LYS A 70 0.56 -3.47 0.86
N TYR A 71 0.02 -2.53 1.62
CA TYR A 71 -0.20 -2.67 3.07
C TYR A 71 -1.66 -2.99 3.47
N GLY A 72 -2.54 -3.18 2.51
CA GLY A 72 -3.96 -3.45 2.76
C GLY A 72 -4.75 -3.72 1.47
N THR A 73 -6.07 -3.81 1.60
CA THR A 73 -6.98 -4.00 0.45
C THR A 73 -8.19 -3.08 0.58
N GLY A 74 -8.28 -2.12 -0.34
CA GLY A 74 -9.39 -1.15 -0.42
C GLY A 74 -9.15 0.14 0.36
N TRP A 75 -9.72 1.24 -0.13
CA TRP A 75 -9.46 2.62 0.34
C TRP A 75 -9.61 2.84 1.85
N SER A 76 -10.50 2.10 2.52
CA SER A 76 -10.71 2.18 3.97
C SER A 76 -9.65 1.48 4.82
N ALA A 77 -8.71 0.77 4.18
CA ALA A 77 -7.52 0.17 4.75
C ALA A 77 -6.23 0.77 4.15
N ALA A 78 -6.32 1.90 3.46
CA ALA A 78 -5.12 2.62 2.99
C ALA A 78 -4.27 3.06 4.19
N PRO A 79 -2.92 3.00 4.09
CA PRO A 79 -2.04 3.50 5.14
C PRO A 79 -2.06 5.03 5.21
N THR A 80 -1.59 5.59 6.33
CA THR A 80 -1.22 7.01 6.40
C THR A 80 -0.09 7.30 5.39
N PRO A 81 0.04 8.54 4.89
CA PRO A 81 1.33 9.02 4.38
C PRO A 81 2.46 8.79 5.42
N PRO A 82 3.70 8.51 5.00
CA PRO A 82 4.76 8.14 5.91
C PRO A 82 5.45 9.34 6.56
N LEU A 83 5.94 9.12 7.79
CA LEU A 83 7.05 9.90 8.37
C LEU A 83 8.39 9.25 8.04
N ILE A 84 9.48 10.00 8.17
CA ILE A 84 10.87 9.54 8.01
C ILE A 84 11.65 9.89 9.29
N LEU A 85 12.04 8.88 10.08
CA LEU A 85 12.73 9.03 11.36
C LEU A 85 13.85 7.97 11.47
N ASP A 86 15.05 8.36 11.91
CA ASP A 86 16.23 7.48 11.99
C ASP A 86 16.47 6.66 10.69
N GLY A 87 16.24 7.29 9.54
CA GLY A 87 16.38 6.68 8.21
C GLY A 87 15.31 5.62 7.86
N LYS A 88 14.25 5.46 8.67
CA LYS A 88 13.15 4.51 8.46
C LYS A 88 11.82 5.22 8.24
N LEU A 89 10.91 4.57 7.51
CA LEU A 89 9.55 5.07 7.28
C LEU A 89 8.60 4.61 8.39
N TYR A 90 7.63 5.45 8.77
CA TYR A 90 6.59 5.09 9.74
C TYR A 90 5.19 5.41 9.21
N ILE A 91 4.32 4.41 9.18
CA ILE A 91 2.91 4.54 8.76
C ILE A 91 1.96 3.98 9.81
N GLY A 92 0.76 4.56 9.92
CA GLY A 92 -0.39 3.89 10.54
C GLY A 92 -1.16 3.11 9.48
N VAL A 93 -1.49 1.85 9.75
CA VAL A 93 -2.34 1.03 8.86
C VAL A 93 -3.18 0.05 9.66
N ALA A 94 -4.44 -0.11 9.28
CA ALA A 94 -5.46 -0.80 10.07
C ALA A 94 -5.40 -0.34 11.55
N ASN A 95 -5.15 -1.24 12.49
CA ASN A 95 -4.99 -0.91 13.91
C ASN A 95 -3.53 -1.07 14.40
N ARG A 96 -2.52 -0.76 13.58
CA ARG A 96 -1.10 -0.75 14.00
C ARG A 96 -0.32 0.41 13.38
N ILE A 97 0.83 0.72 13.98
CA ILE A 97 1.92 1.47 13.34
C ILE A 97 2.95 0.46 12.83
N LEU A 98 3.45 0.66 11.61
CA LEU A 98 4.57 -0.09 11.05
C LEU A 98 5.80 0.81 10.93
N GLU A 99 6.96 0.25 11.25
CA GLU A 99 8.27 0.75 10.88
C GLU A 99 8.76 -0.01 9.65
N ILE A 100 9.21 0.72 8.64
CA ILE A 100 9.46 0.22 7.30
C ILE A 100 10.84 0.66 6.83
N ASP A 101 11.52 -0.22 6.12
CA ASP A 101 12.78 0.07 5.48
C ASP A 101 12.59 0.98 4.26
N LYS A 102 13.21 2.17 4.27
CA LYS A 102 13.01 3.19 3.22
C LYS A 102 13.60 2.79 1.85
N GLU A 103 14.55 1.86 1.82
CA GLU A 103 15.25 1.43 0.60
C GLU A 103 14.50 0.32 -0.14
N THR A 104 13.78 -0.53 0.59
CA THR A 104 13.10 -1.72 0.04
C THR A 104 11.58 -1.70 0.16
N GLY A 105 11.03 -0.82 0.99
CA GLY A 105 9.60 -0.80 1.31
C GLY A 105 9.15 -2.00 2.15
N LYS A 106 10.05 -2.79 2.73
CA LYS A 106 9.68 -3.93 3.58
C LYS A 106 9.48 -3.50 5.03
N GLU A 107 8.51 -4.11 5.69
CA GLU A 107 8.29 -3.91 7.13
C GLU A 107 9.47 -4.47 7.94
N ILE A 108 9.95 -3.68 8.91
CA ILE A 108 10.97 -4.06 9.88
C ILE A 108 10.31 -4.56 11.16
N ARG A 109 9.34 -3.79 11.68
CA ARG A 109 8.58 -4.13 12.90
C ARG A 109 7.25 -3.39 12.95
N ARG A 110 6.38 -3.83 13.86
CA ARG A 110 5.04 -3.27 14.08
C ARG A 110 4.75 -3.04 15.55
N SER A 111 3.88 -2.07 15.83
CA SER A 111 3.34 -1.83 17.16
C SER A 111 2.46 -2.97 17.65
N ASP A 112 2.15 -2.94 18.95
CA ASP A 112 0.96 -3.60 19.50
C ASP A 112 -0.32 -3.13 18.78
N GLU A 113 -1.44 -3.85 18.96
CA GLU A 113 -2.72 -3.38 18.42
C GLU A 113 -3.12 -2.04 19.03
N MET A 114 -3.66 -1.14 18.23
CA MET A 114 -4.23 0.12 18.69
C MET A 114 -5.68 -0.08 19.14
N ILE A 115 -6.20 0.85 19.94
CA ILE A 115 -7.58 0.82 20.45
C ILE A 115 -8.65 0.95 19.37
N GLY A 116 -8.25 1.30 18.15
CA GLY A 116 -9.10 1.47 16.98
C GLY A 116 -8.27 1.42 15.69
N ASN A 117 -8.97 1.37 14.57
CA ASN A 117 -8.37 1.49 13.23
C ASN A 117 -8.10 2.98 12.92
N VAL A 118 -7.04 3.28 12.17
CA VAL A 118 -6.74 4.62 11.62
C VAL A 118 -7.83 5.13 10.67
N GLY A 119 -8.63 4.25 10.09
CA GLY A 119 -9.74 4.57 9.21
C GLY A 119 -9.26 5.08 7.85
N TYR A 120 -9.89 6.14 7.35
CA TYR A 120 -9.46 6.78 6.11
C TYR A 120 -8.23 7.65 6.37
N ALA A 121 -7.06 6.99 6.33
CA ALA A 121 -5.78 7.55 6.74
C ALA A 121 -5.19 8.52 5.71
N MET A 122 -5.74 9.73 5.64
CA MET A 122 -5.26 10.79 4.74
C MET A 122 -4.06 11.56 5.30
N ASN A 123 -3.95 11.64 6.62
CA ASN A 123 -2.94 12.43 7.33
C ASN A 123 -1.81 11.52 7.82
N PRO A 124 -0.55 11.98 7.79
CA PRO A 124 0.55 11.24 8.42
C PRO A 124 0.39 11.20 9.94
N LEU A 125 1.18 10.33 10.57
CA LEU A 125 1.46 10.36 11.99
C LEU A 125 2.09 11.71 12.39
N THR A 126 2.26 11.96 13.70
CA THR A 126 3.11 13.05 14.18
C THR A 126 4.07 12.54 15.25
N TYR A 127 5.36 12.83 15.08
CA TYR A 127 6.38 12.53 16.07
C TYR A 127 6.68 13.75 16.94
N ALA A 128 6.53 13.62 18.26
CA ALA A 128 6.97 14.61 19.24
C ALA A 128 7.21 13.97 20.62
N ASP A 129 8.13 14.55 21.41
CA ASP A 129 8.41 14.15 22.81
C ASP A 129 8.58 12.62 23.01
N GLY A 130 9.33 11.97 22.11
CA GLY A 130 9.62 10.53 22.15
C GLY A 130 8.46 9.61 21.74
N LYS A 131 7.36 10.16 21.21
CA LYS A 131 6.16 9.39 20.87
C LYS A 131 5.66 9.65 19.45
N LEU A 132 5.00 8.64 18.89
CA LEU A 132 4.20 8.70 17.68
C LEU A 132 2.73 8.90 18.07
N PHE A 133 2.13 9.98 17.59
CA PHE A 133 0.71 10.30 17.77
C PHE A 133 -0.06 9.91 16.50
N VAL A 134 -1.15 9.16 16.70
CA VAL A 134 -1.92 8.54 15.62
C VAL A 134 -3.41 8.74 15.84
N GLN A 135 -4.09 9.10 14.75
CA GLN A 135 -5.54 9.28 14.72
C GLN A 135 -6.21 7.91 14.65
N VAL A 136 -7.20 7.68 15.51
CA VAL A 136 -7.95 6.41 15.53
C VAL A 136 -9.45 6.68 15.63
N GLY A 137 -10.26 5.71 15.17
CA GLY A 137 -11.71 5.85 15.10
C GLY A 137 -12.40 6.22 16.43
N ASN A 138 -13.58 6.85 16.31
CA ASN A 138 -14.41 7.34 17.42
C ASN A 138 -13.87 8.60 18.13
N GLY A 139 -13.26 9.51 17.37
CA GLY A 139 -12.82 10.83 17.85
C GLY A 139 -11.58 10.80 18.76
N ALA A 140 -10.78 9.74 18.72
CA ALA A 140 -9.65 9.56 19.62
C ALA A 140 -8.29 9.73 18.93
N ILE A 141 -7.27 10.03 19.75
CA ILE A 141 -5.85 9.99 19.39
C ILE A 141 -5.17 8.99 20.31
N GLN A 142 -4.24 8.20 19.77
CA GLN A 142 -3.41 7.29 20.55
C GLN A 142 -1.94 7.75 20.51
N ALA A 143 -1.23 7.56 21.61
CA ALA A 143 0.19 7.79 21.76
C ALA A 143 0.92 6.45 21.87
N VAL A 144 1.93 6.27 21.03
CA VAL A 144 2.78 5.06 20.96
C VAL A 144 4.22 5.50 21.21
N ASP A 145 4.92 4.81 22.10
CA ASP A 145 6.34 5.09 22.37
C ASP A 145 7.18 4.78 21.14
N TYR A 146 8.02 5.73 20.71
CA TYR A 146 8.77 5.62 19.46
C TYR A 146 9.76 4.44 19.46
N LYS A 147 10.47 4.25 20.58
CA LYS A 147 11.57 3.27 20.67
C LYS A 147 11.06 1.84 20.77
N THR A 148 9.96 1.62 21.49
CA THR A 148 9.40 0.29 21.76
C THR A 148 8.20 -0.07 20.89
N LEU A 149 7.59 0.90 20.21
CA LEU A 149 6.31 0.78 19.49
C LEU A 149 5.15 0.25 20.37
N LYS A 150 5.22 0.48 21.69
CA LYS A 150 4.17 0.12 22.63
C LYS A 150 3.21 1.27 22.88
N CYS A 151 1.94 0.93 23.07
CA CYS A 151 0.91 1.90 23.39
C CYS A 151 1.17 2.49 24.78
N VAL A 152 1.19 3.82 24.90
CA VAL A 152 1.41 4.50 26.18
C VAL A 152 0.06 4.90 26.77
N TRP A 153 -0.71 5.68 26.01
CA TRP A 153 -2.07 6.09 26.35
C TRP A 153 -2.90 6.36 25.09
N TYR A 154 -4.20 6.43 25.27
CA TYR A 154 -5.15 6.88 24.26
C TYR A 154 -6.11 7.90 24.87
N SER A 155 -6.59 8.87 24.08
CA SER A 155 -7.53 9.86 24.55
C SER A 155 -8.91 9.23 24.83
N GLU A 156 -9.68 9.83 25.74
CA GLU A 156 -11.10 9.51 25.83
C GLU A 156 -11.82 9.68 24.48
N LYS A 157 -12.88 8.90 24.28
CA LYS A 157 -13.57 8.76 22.99
C LYS A 157 -14.74 9.73 22.90
N ILE A 158 -14.55 10.86 22.22
CA ILE A 158 -15.59 11.90 22.06
C ILE A 158 -16.54 11.66 20.88
N GLY A 159 -16.23 10.71 20.00
CA GLY A 159 -17.02 10.40 18.81
C GLY A 159 -16.65 11.20 17.56
N GLY A 160 -17.19 10.77 16.43
CA GLY A 160 -16.81 11.30 15.10
C GLY A 160 -15.54 10.67 14.53
N GLN A 161 -15.07 11.26 13.43
CA GLN A 161 -13.87 10.90 12.69
C GLN A 161 -12.75 11.88 13.04
N THR A 162 -11.57 11.37 13.43
CA THR A 162 -10.36 12.16 13.68
C THR A 162 -9.59 12.28 12.37
N VAL A 163 -9.89 13.30 11.54
CA VAL A 163 -9.41 13.40 10.14
C VAL A 163 -8.77 14.75 9.78
N SER A 164 -8.50 15.61 10.77
CA SER A 164 -7.77 16.87 10.59
C SER A 164 -6.34 16.72 11.13
N PRO A 165 -5.25 17.05 10.40
CA PRO A 165 -3.87 16.79 10.84
C PRO A 165 -3.56 17.15 12.30
N ILE A 166 -2.73 16.32 12.96
CA ILE A 166 -2.28 16.58 14.33
C ILE A 166 -1.24 17.70 14.31
N SER A 167 -1.53 18.79 15.01
CA SER A 167 -0.59 19.89 15.24
C SER A 167 0.08 19.76 16.61
N TYR A 168 1.30 20.25 16.76
CA TYR A 168 2.06 20.19 18.01
C TYR A 168 2.61 21.56 18.41
N ALA A 169 2.57 21.88 19.70
CA ALA A 169 3.28 23.02 20.28
C ALA A 169 3.90 22.65 21.64
N LYS A 170 5.02 23.29 21.99
CA LYS A 170 5.63 23.18 23.32
C LYS A 170 5.39 24.47 24.09
N ILE A 171 4.86 24.34 25.30
CA ILE A 171 4.34 25.41 26.13
C ILE A 171 4.95 25.26 27.52
N ASP A 172 5.74 26.24 27.98
CA ASP A 172 6.44 26.19 29.26
C ASP A 172 7.30 24.90 29.43
N GLY A 173 7.81 24.35 28.33
CA GLY A 173 8.56 23.08 28.26
C GLY A 173 7.71 21.82 28.13
N LYS A 174 6.39 21.90 28.36
CA LYS A 174 5.44 20.78 28.24
C LYS A 174 4.85 20.71 26.83
N GLY A 175 4.77 19.53 26.24
CA GLY A 175 4.22 19.35 24.89
C GLY A 175 2.69 19.23 24.88
N TYR A 176 2.08 19.75 23.83
CA TYR A 176 0.64 19.76 23.58
C TYR A 176 0.36 19.36 22.12
N ILE A 177 -0.64 18.52 21.90
CA ILE A 177 -1.13 18.12 20.58
C ILE A 177 -2.57 18.57 20.38
N TYR A 178 -2.90 18.92 19.13
CA TYR A 178 -4.19 19.44 18.73
C TYR A 178 -4.72 18.72 17.49
N SER A 179 -6.03 18.48 17.42
CA SER A 179 -6.68 17.83 16.28
C SER A 179 -8.16 18.17 16.23
N GLY A 180 -8.76 18.11 15.04
CA GLY A 180 -10.20 18.27 14.82
C GLY A 180 -10.93 16.95 14.59
N THR A 181 -12.20 16.90 14.98
CA THR A 181 -13.13 15.83 14.63
C THR A 181 -14.30 16.34 13.79
N TRP A 182 -14.86 15.44 12.98
CA TRP A 182 -16.08 15.66 12.19
C TRP A 182 -17.04 14.47 12.34
N ASN A 183 -18.35 14.74 12.31
CA ASN A 183 -19.36 13.74 12.68
C ASN A 183 -20.48 13.62 11.64
N SER A 184 -20.99 14.75 11.18
CA SER A 184 -21.69 14.96 9.89
C SER A 184 -22.05 16.44 9.78
N GLU A 185 -22.53 16.88 8.62
CA GLU A 185 -23.09 18.24 8.42
C GLU A 185 -24.25 18.63 9.36
N LYS A 186 -24.73 17.69 10.18
CA LYS A 186 -25.87 17.86 11.11
C LYS A 186 -25.54 17.44 12.54
N ARG A 187 -24.25 17.17 12.83
CA ARG A 187 -23.78 16.73 14.15
C ARG A 187 -22.48 17.42 14.49
N ASP A 188 -22.33 17.76 15.76
CA ASP A 188 -21.16 18.47 16.25
C ASP A 188 -19.90 17.61 16.13
N GLY A 189 -18.86 18.23 15.62
CA GLY A 189 -17.46 17.86 15.80
C GLY A 189 -16.75 18.90 16.66
N SER A 190 -15.56 18.57 17.14
CA SER A 190 -14.84 19.41 18.09
C SER A 190 -13.36 19.51 17.75
N TYR A 191 -12.73 20.62 18.13
CA TYR A 191 -11.28 20.70 18.22
C TYR A 191 -10.84 20.31 19.63
N ILE A 192 -9.79 19.50 19.75
CA ILE A 192 -9.36 18.93 21.02
C ILE A 192 -7.88 19.13 21.27
N CYS A 193 -7.52 19.15 22.56
CA CYS A 193 -6.17 19.32 23.05
C CYS A 193 -5.82 18.25 24.10
N MET A 194 -4.62 17.69 24.01
CA MET A 194 -4.03 16.81 25.02
C MET A 194 -2.55 17.18 25.23
N THR A 195 -2.03 16.95 26.43
CA THR A 195 -0.58 17.02 26.67
C THR A 195 0.14 15.74 26.24
N THR A 196 1.42 15.81 25.89
CA THR A 196 2.21 14.68 25.34
C THR A 196 2.81 13.73 26.38
N ASP A 197 2.82 14.14 27.65
CA ASP A 197 3.20 13.32 28.81
C ASP A 197 2.17 12.24 29.14
N ASP A 198 2.47 11.45 30.17
CA ASP A 198 1.65 10.33 30.62
C ASP A 198 0.92 10.63 31.96
N GLU A 199 0.95 11.91 32.40
CA GLU A 199 0.27 12.38 33.60
C GLU A 199 -1.26 12.34 33.42
N GLY A 200 -2.00 12.10 34.50
CA GLY A 200 -3.48 12.08 34.46
C GLY A 200 -4.09 10.91 33.68
N THR A 201 -3.32 9.89 33.35
CA THR A 201 -3.81 8.65 32.73
C THR A 201 -4.48 7.73 33.75
N THR A 202 -5.52 7.00 33.32
CA THR A 202 -6.31 6.09 34.17
C THR A 202 -6.31 4.68 33.57
N GLU A 203 -6.13 3.66 34.43
CA GLU A 203 -6.30 2.25 34.06
C GLU A 203 -7.76 1.96 33.71
N VAL A 204 -8.00 1.08 32.73
CA VAL A 204 -9.36 0.68 32.32
C VAL A 204 -9.55 -0.80 32.61
N GLU A 205 -10.66 -1.17 33.27
CA GLU A 205 -10.94 -2.55 33.65
C GLU A 205 -11.26 -3.42 32.41
N GLY A 206 -10.57 -4.56 32.30
CA GLY A 206 -10.71 -5.52 31.20
C GLY A 206 -9.57 -5.49 30.18
N GLN A 207 -9.56 -6.43 29.24
CA GLN A 207 -8.59 -6.42 28.13
C GLN A 207 -9.01 -5.39 27.08
N THR A 208 -8.45 -4.18 27.15
CA THR A 208 -8.48 -3.24 26.04
C THR A 208 -7.49 -3.68 24.96
N LYS A 209 -7.88 -3.60 23.68
CA LYS A 209 -6.93 -3.80 22.57
C LYS A 209 -5.84 -2.73 22.68
N GLY A 210 -4.60 -3.17 22.88
CA GLY A 210 -3.41 -2.33 22.93
C GLY A 210 -2.81 -2.02 24.29
N GLY A 211 -3.51 -2.29 25.40
CA GLY A 211 -2.91 -2.19 26.74
C GLY A 211 -2.42 -0.80 27.19
N GLY A 212 -2.80 0.26 26.47
CA GLY A 212 -2.56 1.66 26.89
C GLY A 212 -3.62 2.13 27.90
N LYS A 213 -3.33 3.26 28.58
CA LYS A 213 -4.21 3.90 29.56
C LYS A 213 -5.11 4.96 28.92
N GLU A 214 -6.29 5.25 29.49
CA GLU A 214 -7.11 6.37 29.02
C GLU A 214 -6.59 7.71 29.57
N LYS A 215 -6.42 8.71 28.72
CA LYS A 215 -6.08 10.10 29.08
C LYS A 215 -7.28 11.02 28.80
N LYS A 216 -7.62 11.87 29.76
CA LYS A 216 -8.66 12.90 29.58
C LYS A 216 -8.15 14.07 28.73
N LEU A 217 -9.06 14.70 28.00
CA LEU A 217 -8.73 15.89 27.22
C LEU A 217 -8.30 17.03 28.15
N THR A 218 -7.33 17.82 27.70
CA THR A 218 -6.94 19.06 28.39
C THR A 218 -8.00 20.14 28.20
N TRP A 219 -8.54 20.23 26.98
CA TRP A 219 -9.75 20.98 26.67
C TRP A 219 -10.38 20.47 25.36
N GLN A 220 -11.65 20.83 25.15
CA GLN A 220 -12.43 20.58 23.95
C GLN A 220 -13.14 21.88 23.56
N PHE A 221 -13.17 22.21 22.27
CA PHE A 221 -13.89 23.35 21.69
C PHE A 221 -14.89 22.85 20.65
N THR A 222 -16.16 23.17 20.81
CA THR A 222 -17.28 22.77 19.96
C THR A 222 -18.04 24.03 19.52
N PRO A 223 -17.95 24.46 18.24
CA PRO A 223 -18.46 25.77 17.82
C PRO A 223 -19.89 26.08 18.27
N SER A 224 -20.83 25.15 18.08
CA SER A 224 -22.26 25.30 18.44
C SER A 224 -22.56 25.37 19.95
N THR A 225 -21.56 25.12 20.80
CA THR A 225 -21.67 25.10 22.27
C THR A 225 -20.85 26.24 22.89
N ASP A 226 -19.65 26.49 22.36
CA ASP A 226 -18.66 27.39 22.94
C ASP A 226 -18.59 28.77 22.25
N ASP A 227 -19.08 28.90 21.01
CA ASP A 227 -19.25 30.19 20.32
C ASP A 227 -20.73 30.63 20.36
N PRO A 228 -21.08 31.71 21.09
CA PRO A 228 -22.47 32.19 21.17
C PRO A 228 -23.01 32.74 19.83
N GLN A 229 -22.16 32.93 18.81
CA GLN A 229 -22.58 33.30 17.46
C GLN A 229 -23.10 32.10 16.67
N VAL A 230 -22.66 30.88 16.99
CA VAL A 230 -22.96 29.66 16.23
C VAL A 230 -24.19 28.95 16.80
N LYS A 231 -25.18 28.69 15.95
CA LYS A 231 -26.39 27.92 16.30
C LYS A 231 -26.52 26.60 15.55
N ASN A 232 -25.86 26.49 14.40
CA ASN A 232 -25.91 25.30 13.55
C ASN A 232 -24.74 24.38 13.92
N LYS A 233 -25.01 23.07 13.91
CA LYS A 233 -24.02 22.03 14.18
C LYS A 233 -23.02 21.95 13.02
N ARG A 234 -21.75 21.73 13.35
CA ARG A 234 -20.61 21.73 12.42
C ARG A 234 -19.41 21.03 13.04
N GLY A 235 -18.36 20.78 12.27
CA GLY A 235 -17.13 20.16 12.76
C GLY A 235 -15.87 20.71 12.09
N PHE A 236 -14.85 19.86 12.07
CA PHE A 236 -13.52 20.13 11.55
C PHE A 236 -13.08 18.97 10.66
N TYR A 237 -13.43 19.03 9.38
CA TYR A 237 -13.03 18.04 8.38
C TYR A 237 -11.77 18.50 7.63
N TRP A 238 -10.66 17.76 7.76
CA TRP A 238 -9.34 18.08 7.17
C TRP A 238 -8.67 19.40 7.65
N ALA A 239 -9.29 20.12 8.58
CA ALA A 239 -8.85 21.41 9.13
C ALA A 239 -7.73 21.25 10.19
N GLY A 240 -6.50 21.02 9.74
CA GLY A 240 -5.30 21.10 10.59
C GLY A 240 -5.02 22.53 11.06
N ALA A 241 -4.48 22.68 12.27
CA ALA A 241 -4.18 23.98 12.85
C ALA A 241 -2.72 24.42 12.64
N TYR A 242 -2.49 25.72 12.55
CA TYR A 242 -1.20 26.28 12.92
C TYR A 242 -1.18 26.45 14.45
N ALA A 243 -0.13 25.98 15.13
CA ALA A 243 -0.10 25.90 16.59
C ALA A 243 1.13 26.59 17.20
N THR A 244 0.91 27.41 18.22
CA THR A 244 1.96 28.15 18.95
C THR A 244 1.77 27.99 20.47
N GLU A 245 2.70 28.55 21.27
CA GLU A 245 2.56 28.60 22.73
C GLU A 245 1.42 29.49 23.24
N ASN A 246 0.88 30.39 22.41
CA ASN A 246 -0.12 31.38 22.79
C ASN A 246 -1.49 31.10 22.17
N TYR A 247 -1.52 30.75 20.88
CA TYR A 247 -2.73 30.42 20.15
C TYR A 247 -2.55 29.25 19.18
N ILE A 248 -3.67 28.58 18.87
CA ILE A 248 -3.84 27.79 17.65
C ILE A 248 -4.75 28.54 16.69
N ALA A 249 -4.58 28.36 15.38
CA ALA A 249 -5.43 28.93 14.34
C ALA A 249 -6.03 27.84 13.45
N VAL A 250 -7.36 27.83 13.29
CA VAL A 250 -8.11 26.77 12.60
C VAL A 250 -9.47 27.25 12.10
N GLY A 251 -9.96 26.70 10.98
CA GLY A 251 -11.31 26.96 10.46
C GLY A 251 -12.31 25.82 10.70
N SER A 252 -13.59 26.15 10.77
CA SER A 252 -14.70 25.18 10.82
C SER A 252 -15.36 24.95 9.47
N ASP A 253 -16.15 23.88 9.37
CA ASP A 253 -17.21 23.76 8.36
C ASP A 253 -18.29 24.85 8.56
N ASP A 254 -19.13 25.10 7.55
CA ASP A 254 -20.26 26.04 7.61
C ASP A 254 -21.52 25.43 8.25
N GLY A 255 -21.67 24.10 8.23
CA GLY A 255 -22.82 23.37 8.77
C GLY A 255 -24.08 23.40 7.89
N SER A 256 -23.91 23.71 6.60
CA SER A 256 -24.89 23.52 5.52
C SER A 256 -24.76 22.12 4.90
N ASN A 257 -25.58 21.75 3.90
CA ASN A 257 -25.37 20.47 3.22
C ASN A 257 -24.24 20.61 2.18
N GLU A 258 -23.51 19.52 1.94
CA GLU A 258 -22.52 19.39 0.86
C GLU A 258 -23.01 20.05 -0.45
N GLY A 259 -22.31 21.10 -0.90
CA GLY A 259 -22.61 21.86 -2.11
C GLY A 259 -23.44 23.14 -1.93
N ASP A 260 -24.05 23.38 -0.77
CA ASP A 260 -24.76 24.64 -0.47
C ASP A 260 -23.77 25.81 -0.25
N TYR A 261 -22.63 25.53 0.41
CA TYR A 261 -21.50 26.44 0.68
C TYR A 261 -21.92 27.85 1.15
N THR A 262 -22.56 27.91 2.32
CA THR A 262 -23.09 29.16 2.87
C THR A 262 -21.99 30.03 3.48
N ALA A 263 -22.31 31.30 3.78
CA ALA A 263 -21.39 32.25 4.42
C ALA A 263 -21.29 32.04 5.95
N ASP A 264 -21.46 30.80 6.43
CA ASP A 264 -21.58 30.50 7.86
C ASP A 264 -20.31 29.88 8.47
N ALA A 265 -19.26 29.58 7.69
CA ALA A 265 -17.98 29.10 8.22
C ALA A 265 -17.28 30.21 9.02
N ILE A 266 -16.46 29.79 9.99
CA ILE A 266 -15.72 30.71 10.87
C ILE A 266 -14.28 30.22 11.02
N PHE A 267 -13.34 31.14 10.87
CA PHE A 267 -11.92 30.92 11.17
C PHE A 267 -11.62 31.48 12.55
N TYR A 268 -10.97 30.70 13.40
CA TYR A 268 -10.73 31.01 14.81
C TYR A 268 -9.24 31.11 15.12
N THR A 269 -8.90 32.00 16.05
CA THR A 269 -7.74 31.80 16.93
C THR A 269 -8.21 31.43 18.33
N LEU A 270 -7.70 30.33 18.86
CA LEU A 270 -8.06 29.79 20.18
C LEU A 270 -6.81 29.77 21.08
N ASP A 271 -6.96 30.07 22.37
CA ASP A 271 -5.88 29.99 23.35
C ASP A 271 -5.35 28.55 23.50
N SER A 272 -4.05 28.35 23.28
CA SER A 272 -3.43 27.02 23.22
C SER A 272 -3.57 26.20 24.50
N ARG A 273 -3.71 26.86 25.66
CA ARG A 273 -3.81 26.21 26.99
C ARG A 273 -5.26 25.93 27.41
N THR A 274 -6.25 26.64 26.86
CA THR A 274 -7.64 26.64 27.36
C THR A 274 -8.73 26.47 26.31
N GLY A 275 -8.42 26.53 25.02
CA GLY A 275 -9.39 26.40 23.92
C GLY A 275 -10.34 27.59 23.75
N LYS A 276 -10.16 28.67 24.53
CA LYS A 276 -11.02 29.85 24.48
C LYS A 276 -10.76 30.69 23.24
N ILE A 277 -11.82 31.21 22.63
CA ILE A 277 -11.74 32.12 21.49
C ILE A 277 -10.94 33.38 21.88
N ILE A 278 -9.85 33.62 21.17
CA ILE A 278 -9.07 34.86 21.21
C ILE A 278 -9.63 35.84 20.18
N ASP A 279 -9.81 35.37 18.94
CA ASP A 279 -10.36 36.15 17.83
C ASP A 279 -11.04 35.23 16.79
N SER A 280 -11.78 35.83 15.86
CA SER A 280 -12.43 35.08 14.78
C SER A 280 -12.73 35.93 13.54
N ILE A 281 -12.82 35.26 12.38
CA ILE A 281 -13.32 35.82 11.13
C ILE A 281 -14.57 35.01 10.76
N SER A 282 -15.74 35.65 10.85
CA SER A 282 -17.04 35.10 10.45
C SER A 282 -17.42 35.54 9.04
N GLY A 283 -18.46 34.95 8.44
CA GLY A 283 -18.91 35.32 7.10
C GLY A 283 -18.14 34.62 5.98
N ILE A 284 -17.45 33.51 6.28
CA ILE A 284 -16.62 32.78 5.32
C ILE A 284 -17.52 31.83 4.52
N LYS A 285 -17.36 31.84 3.20
CA LYS A 285 -18.21 31.11 2.23
C LYS A 285 -17.69 29.71 1.98
N GLY A 286 -18.45 28.71 2.40
CA GLY A 286 -18.11 27.29 2.29
C GLY A 286 -17.12 26.81 3.35
N ASP A 287 -17.09 25.50 3.55
CA ASP A 287 -16.30 24.84 4.58
C ASP A 287 -14.79 25.11 4.49
N ILE A 288 -14.15 25.40 5.62
CA ILE A 288 -12.69 25.55 5.70
C ILE A 288 -12.05 24.16 5.88
N ARG A 289 -11.96 23.40 4.79
CA ARG A 289 -11.40 22.04 4.75
C ARG A 289 -9.93 22.00 4.33
N THR A 290 -9.18 23.04 4.70
CA THR A 290 -7.73 23.15 4.48
C THR A 290 -7.00 23.22 5.81
N THR A 291 -5.80 22.66 5.88
CA THR A 291 -4.89 22.94 7.00
C THR A 291 -4.37 24.37 6.92
N THR A 292 -4.36 25.05 8.07
CA THR A 292 -3.91 26.45 8.19
C THR A 292 -2.40 26.53 8.04
N VAL A 293 -1.93 27.37 7.12
CA VAL A 293 -0.50 27.61 6.87
C VAL A 293 -0.10 28.98 7.39
N TYR A 294 1.09 29.08 7.98
CA TYR A 294 1.67 30.35 8.43
C TYR A 294 2.87 30.73 7.56
N ASP A 295 2.95 32.00 7.16
CA ASP A 295 4.16 32.59 6.61
C ASP A 295 4.27 34.07 7.00
N ASN A 296 5.44 34.47 7.49
CA ASN A 296 5.85 35.86 7.75
C ASN A 296 4.78 36.77 8.43
N GLY A 297 4.12 36.27 9.48
CA GLY A 297 3.10 37.02 10.23
C GLY A 297 1.68 36.98 9.64
N TYR A 298 1.45 36.15 8.62
CA TYR A 298 0.15 35.92 8.01
C TYR A 298 -0.26 34.44 8.10
N LEU A 299 -1.57 34.22 8.18
CA LEU A 299 -2.23 32.92 8.10
C LEU A 299 -2.97 32.80 6.78
N TYR A 300 -2.88 31.61 6.20
CA TYR A 300 -3.44 31.25 4.90
C TYR A 300 -4.30 30.00 5.04
N PHE A 301 -5.50 30.06 4.48
CA PHE A 301 -6.45 28.95 4.43
C PHE A 301 -7.40 29.17 3.25
N ALA A 302 -8.03 28.11 2.76
CA ALA A 302 -9.05 28.22 1.72
C ALA A 302 -10.31 27.43 2.08
N THR A 303 -11.38 27.68 1.34
CA THR A 303 -12.66 26.99 1.51
C THR A 303 -12.90 26.00 0.37
N LYS A 304 -13.64 24.94 0.68
CA LYS A 304 -14.19 24.03 -0.33
C LYS A 304 -15.12 24.74 -1.33
N GLY A 305 -15.60 25.94 -0.99
CA GLY A 305 -16.31 26.86 -1.89
C GLY A 305 -15.41 27.68 -2.85
N GLY A 306 -14.09 27.42 -2.89
CA GLY A 306 -13.16 27.99 -3.85
C GLY A 306 -12.54 29.34 -3.45
N VAL A 307 -12.67 29.76 -2.19
CA VAL A 307 -12.20 31.06 -1.71
C VAL A 307 -10.93 30.92 -0.88
N LEU A 308 -9.84 31.57 -1.29
CA LEU A 308 -8.58 31.64 -0.53
C LEU A 308 -8.55 32.92 0.32
N TYR A 309 -8.09 32.79 1.56
CA TYR A 309 -7.98 33.87 2.53
C TYR A 309 -6.52 34.08 2.98
N LYS A 310 -6.20 35.35 3.25
CA LYS A 310 -4.96 35.80 3.88
C LYS A 310 -5.33 36.76 5.01
N THR A 311 -4.90 36.47 6.23
CA THR A 311 -5.12 37.35 7.40
C THR A 311 -3.83 37.52 8.18
N LYS A 312 -3.60 38.70 8.73
CA LYS A 312 -2.42 39.02 9.53
C LYS A 312 -2.67 38.64 10.99
N VAL A 313 -1.70 38.01 11.61
CA VAL A 313 -1.79 37.56 13.00
C VAL A 313 -0.64 38.11 13.85
N ASP A 314 -0.96 38.59 15.06
CA ASP A 314 0.07 38.97 16.03
C ASP A 314 0.50 37.78 16.92
N SER A 315 1.54 37.97 17.76
CA SER A 315 2.05 36.91 18.65
C SER A 315 1.06 36.46 19.74
N LYS A 316 -0.09 37.13 19.88
CA LYS A 316 -1.18 36.81 20.80
C LYS A 316 -2.39 36.22 20.10
N GLY A 317 -2.33 35.97 18.79
CA GLY A 317 -3.44 35.42 18.01
C GLY A 317 -4.49 36.46 17.60
N LYS A 318 -4.20 37.76 17.66
CA LYS A 318 -5.12 38.80 17.18
C LYS A 318 -5.06 38.94 15.66
N LEU A 319 -6.23 38.93 15.03
CA LEU A 319 -6.40 38.91 13.57
C LEU A 319 -6.64 40.32 13.03
N SER A 320 -6.09 40.62 11.86
CA SER A 320 -6.19 41.94 11.22
C SER A 320 -5.91 41.84 9.71
N GLU A 321 -6.17 42.93 8.97
CA GLU A 321 -5.78 43.07 7.54
C GLU A 321 -6.26 41.89 6.64
N THR A 322 -7.38 41.26 7.00
CA THR A 322 -7.94 40.12 6.26
C THR A 322 -8.33 40.51 4.82
N SER A 323 -7.89 39.70 3.87
CA SER A 323 -8.22 39.79 2.45
C SER A 323 -8.51 38.40 1.88
N SER A 324 -9.24 38.33 0.77
CA SER A 324 -9.60 37.05 0.15
C SER A 324 -9.84 37.17 -1.34
N ILE A 325 -9.79 36.02 -2.01
CA ILE A 325 -10.02 35.87 -3.44
C ILE A 325 -10.95 34.67 -3.68
N ASP A 326 -12.07 34.89 -4.38
CA ASP A 326 -12.91 33.80 -4.91
C ASP A 326 -12.29 33.37 -6.24
N ILE A 327 -11.51 32.28 -6.21
CA ILE A 327 -10.66 31.87 -7.33
C ILE A 327 -11.51 31.52 -8.56
N GLY A 328 -12.70 30.94 -8.34
CA GLY A 328 -13.63 30.57 -9.42
C GLY A 328 -14.32 31.76 -10.08
N ALA A 329 -14.45 32.88 -9.37
CA ALA A 329 -15.06 34.09 -9.91
C ALA A 329 -14.26 34.71 -11.07
N VAL A 330 -12.93 34.53 -11.12
CA VAL A 330 -12.07 35.06 -12.20
C VAL A 330 -12.19 34.22 -13.47
N THR A 331 -12.25 32.90 -13.32
CA THR A 331 -12.33 31.95 -14.44
C THR A 331 -13.78 31.63 -14.85
N ASN A 332 -14.77 32.13 -14.12
CA ASN A 332 -16.19 31.75 -14.24
C ASN A 332 -16.42 30.23 -14.04
N GLU A 333 -15.61 29.62 -13.18
CA GLU A 333 -15.66 28.20 -12.84
C GLU A 333 -16.31 27.99 -11.47
N LYS A 334 -17.04 26.89 -11.31
CA LYS A 334 -17.41 26.38 -9.99
C LYS A 334 -16.34 25.40 -9.53
N LEU A 335 -15.34 25.91 -8.83
CA LEU A 335 -14.21 25.14 -8.31
C LEU A 335 -14.28 24.96 -6.79
N MET A 336 -13.57 23.95 -6.30
CA MET A 336 -13.33 23.69 -4.88
C MET A 336 -11.85 23.79 -4.57
N ALA A 337 -11.52 24.11 -3.30
CA ALA A 337 -10.15 24.15 -2.81
C ALA A 337 -10.03 23.39 -1.47
N THR A 338 -9.18 22.37 -1.40
CA THR A 338 -9.00 21.51 -0.20
C THR A 338 -7.54 21.20 0.16
N ALA A 339 -6.59 21.42 -0.75
CA ALA A 339 -5.17 21.40 -0.43
C ALA A 339 -4.80 22.54 0.54
N ALA A 340 -3.82 22.32 1.42
CA ALA A 340 -3.25 23.43 2.18
C ALA A 340 -2.48 24.38 1.23
N PRO A 341 -2.65 25.72 1.30
CA PRO A 341 -1.93 26.64 0.41
C PRO A 341 -0.43 26.63 0.71
N LEU A 342 0.42 26.41 -0.31
CA LEU A 342 1.87 26.55 -0.14
C LEU A 342 2.27 28.00 -0.42
N VAL A 343 3.13 28.57 0.43
CA VAL A 343 3.56 29.97 0.35
C VAL A 343 5.07 30.05 0.22
N TYR A 344 5.58 30.56 -0.90
CA TYR A 344 7.02 30.74 -1.12
C TYR A 344 7.31 31.87 -2.13
N GLY A 345 8.40 32.61 -1.94
CA GLY A 345 8.89 33.58 -2.94
C GLY A 345 7.97 34.77 -3.22
N ASN A 346 7.10 35.15 -2.27
CA ASN A 346 5.97 36.09 -2.47
C ASN A 346 4.86 35.58 -3.40
N LYS A 347 4.73 34.26 -3.58
CA LYS A 347 3.64 33.61 -4.31
C LYS A 347 2.93 32.61 -3.39
N ILE A 348 1.65 32.35 -3.70
CA ILE A 348 0.85 31.27 -3.13
C ILE A 348 0.53 30.29 -4.24
N TYR A 349 0.69 29.00 -3.96
CA TYR A 349 0.47 27.90 -4.90
C TYR A 349 -0.68 27.05 -4.38
N MET A 350 -1.71 26.87 -5.22
CA MET A 350 -2.98 26.29 -4.78
C MET A 350 -3.58 25.31 -5.79
N GLY A 351 -3.81 24.07 -5.35
CA GLY A 351 -4.59 23.08 -6.09
C GLY A 351 -6.09 23.33 -5.98
N VAL A 352 -6.78 23.35 -7.13
CA VAL A 352 -8.24 23.57 -7.21
C VAL A 352 -8.92 22.62 -8.19
N SER A 353 -10.19 22.32 -7.94
CA SER A 353 -10.97 21.43 -8.80
C SER A 353 -11.43 22.12 -10.08
N GLY A 354 -11.74 21.32 -11.10
CA GLY A 354 -12.52 21.73 -12.24
C GLY A 354 -14.03 21.70 -11.97
N SER A 355 -14.80 22.06 -12.99
CA SER A 355 -16.27 22.14 -12.92
C SER A 355 -17.00 20.89 -13.39
N GLY A 356 -16.32 19.97 -14.09
CA GLY A 356 -16.90 18.70 -14.58
C GLY A 356 -17.15 17.62 -13.51
N GLY A 357 -16.50 17.74 -12.33
CA GLY A 357 -16.61 16.78 -11.23
C GLY A 357 -15.25 16.44 -10.61
N GLN A 358 -15.22 16.11 -9.32
CA GLN A 358 -13.96 16.00 -8.57
C GLN A 358 -13.06 14.81 -8.96
N PHE A 359 -13.64 13.76 -9.54
CA PHE A 359 -12.97 12.48 -9.87
C PHE A 359 -12.67 12.30 -11.36
N ASP A 360 -13.26 13.14 -12.22
CA ASP A 360 -13.09 13.09 -13.67
C ASP A 360 -11.76 13.77 -14.02
N PRO A 361 -10.77 13.10 -14.63
CA PRO A 361 -9.47 13.70 -14.93
C PRO A 361 -9.59 14.94 -15.84
N ASP A 362 -10.58 14.96 -16.75
CA ASP A 362 -10.74 15.98 -17.79
C ASP A 362 -11.65 17.15 -17.35
N ALA A 363 -12.13 17.15 -16.10
CA ALA A 363 -13.11 18.13 -15.60
C ALA A 363 -12.62 19.60 -15.48
N GLY A 364 -11.37 19.88 -15.86
CA GLY A 364 -10.78 21.24 -15.87
C GLY A 364 -10.10 21.65 -14.57
N HIS A 365 -9.45 20.72 -13.87
CA HIS A 365 -8.69 21.02 -12.64
C HIS A 365 -7.43 21.82 -12.93
N GLY A 366 -6.83 22.40 -11.89
CA GLY A 366 -5.52 23.03 -12.07
C GLY A 366 -4.85 23.57 -10.82
N PHE A 367 -3.69 24.18 -11.06
CA PHE A 367 -2.85 24.83 -10.07
C PHE A 367 -2.87 26.32 -10.32
N ARG A 368 -3.26 27.10 -9.32
CA ARG A 368 -3.30 28.56 -9.40
C ARG A 368 -2.09 29.14 -8.70
N ILE A 369 -1.36 30.00 -9.41
CA ILE A 369 -0.22 30.76 -8.87
C ILE A 369 -0.73 32.18 -8.60
N ILE A 370 -0.59 32.64 -7.36
CA ILE A 370 -1.25 33.84 -6.85
C ILE A 370 -0.21 34.77 -6.20
N ASP A 371 -0.23 36.06 -6.52
CA ASP A 371 0.64 37.08 -5.96
C ASP A 371 0.34 37.33 -4.48
N ASN A 372 1.36 37.18 -3.62
CA ASN A 372 1.27 37.38 -2.18
C ASN A 372 1.79 38.75 -1.71
N ARG A 373 2.26 39.63 -2.60
CA ARG A 373 2.89 40.91 -2.22
C ARG A 373 1.92 41.91 -1.58
N GLY A 374 0.65 41.84 -1.93
CA GLY A 374 -0.41 42.73 -1.45
C GLY A 374 -1.48 42.05 -0.59
N PRO A 375 -2.59 42.75 -0.31
CA PRO A 375 -3.87 42.12 0.00
C PRO A 375 -4.33 41.27 -1.20
N LEU A 376 -4.99 40.14 -0.94
CA LEU A 376 -5.57 39.33 -2.00
C LEU A 376 -6.74 40.07 -2.67
N THR A 377 -6.71 40.13 -4.00
CA THR A 377 -7.79 40.63 -4.86
C THR A 377 -7.97 39.67 -6.05
N GLN A 378 -8.99 39.88 -6.87
CA GLN A 378 -9.20 39.07 -8.08
C GLN A 378 -8.05 39.20 -9.10
N ASP A 379 -7.36 40.34 -9.10
CA ASP A 379 -6.16 40.58 -9.93
C ASP A 379 -4.91 39.87 -9.39
N SER A 380 -4.97 39.20 -8.24
CA SER A 380 -3.84 38.47 -7.66
C SER A 380 -3.55 37.13 -8.34
N ILE A 381 -4.48 36.54 -9.12
CA ILE A 381 -4.17 35.33 -9.90
C ILE A 381 -3.22 35.71 -11.03
N MET A 382 -2.02 35.13 -10.99
CA MET A 382 -0.98 35.38 -11.99
C MET A 382 -1.22 34.51 -13.22
N TYR A 383 -1.35 33.19 -13.02
CA TYR A 383 -1.66 32.24 -14.08
C TYR A 383 -2.19 30.91 -13.52
N ASN A 384 -2.67 30.06 -14.43
CA ASN A 384 -3.18 28.73 -14.15
C ASN A 384 -2.35 27.67 -14.90
N LEU A 385 -2.10 26.54 -14.26
CA LEU A 385 -1.61 25.31 -14.89
C LEU A 385 -2.75 24.27 -14.91
N PRO A 386 -3.22 23.81 -16.08
CA PRO A 386 -4.22 22.75 -16.15
C PRO A 386 -3.61 21.42 -15.69
N ILE A 387 -4.37 20.61 -14.93
CA ILE A 387 -3.92 19.33 -14.40
C ILE A 387 -4.99 18.26 -14.65
N ALA A 388 -4.56 17.03 -14.97
CA ALA A 388 -5.43 15.88 -14.95
C ALA A 388 -5.80 15.51 -13.50
N GLY A 389 -7.08 15.62 -13.15
CA GLY A 389 -7.59 15.32 -11.79
C GLY A 389 -7.35 16.41 -10.74
N TYR A 390 -8.11 16.36 -9.64
CA TYR A 390 -8.13 17.40 -8.60
C TYR A 390 -6.95 17.27 -7.62
N PRO A 391 -6.04 18.27 -7.49
CA PRO A 391 -5.01 18.24 -6.45
C PRO A 391 -5.61 18.59 -5.08
N GLN A 392 -5.94 17.56 -4.30
CA GLN A 392 -6.59 17.70 -2.98
C GLN A 392 -5.61 17.66 -1.80
N ALA A 393 -4.41 17.12 -1.99
CA ALA A 393 -3.38 17.10 -0.98
C ALA A 393 -2.49 18.35 -1.04
N ALA A 394 -1.91 18.75 0.10
CA ALA A 394 -0.96 19.85 0.16
C ALA A 394 0.30 19.54 -0.68
N ALA A 395 0.66 20.47 -1.56
CA ALA A 395 1.83 20.37 -2.42
C ALA A 395 3.14 20.50 -1.62
N LEU A 396 4.21 19.92 -2.15
CA LEU A 396 5.60 20.00 -1.67
C LEU A 396 6.40 20.92 -2.60
N ALA A 397 7.20 21.83 -2.05
CA ALA A 397 8.15 22.63 -2.84
C ALA A 397 9.60 22.21 -2.55
N SER A 398 10.41 22.01 -3.59
CA SER A 398 11.87 21.92 -3.50
C SER A 398 12.54 23.18 -4.03
N THR A 399 13.45 23.74 -3.22
CA THR A 399 14.30 24.88 -3.56
C THR A 399 15.71 24.46 -3.99
N ALA A 400 16.00 23.16 -4.12
CA ALA A 400 17.36 22.63 -4.38
C ALA A 400 17.97 23.10 -5.73
N TYR A 401 17.12 23.62 -6.62
CA TYR A 401 17.46 24.01 -7.99
C TYR A 401 17.46 25.53 -8.21
N ALA A 402 17.30 26.33 -7.13
CA ALA A 402 17.23 27.78 -7.24
C ALA A 402 18.53 28.42 -7.75
N ASP A 403 19.68 27.82 -7.44
CA ASP A 403 21.02 28.30 -7.85
C ASP A 403 21.51 27.64 -9.16
N LYS A 404 20.62 27.06 -9.97
CA LYS A 404 20.94 26.42 -11.25
C LYS A 404 20.60 27.32 -12.44
N ASP A 405 21.52 27.32 -13.41
CA ASP A 405 21.36 27.85 -14.75
C ASP A 405 20.90 26.70 -15.66
N PHE A 406 19.68 26.81 -16.21
CA PHE A 406 19.05 25.82 -17.08
C PHE A 406 18.94 26.28 -18.54
N ASP A 407 19.01 27.59 -18.83
CA ASP A 407 18.93 28.12 -20.21
C ASP A 407 20.30 28.47 -20.82
N GLY A 408 21.36 28.46 -19.99
CA GLY A 408 22.75 28.64 -20.36
C GLY A 408 23.17 30.11 -20.48
N ASP A 409 22.43 31.05 -19.89
CA ASP A 409 22.75 32.48 -19.95
C ASP A 409 23.89 32.93 -19.00
N GLY A 410 24.23 32.10 -18.02
CA GLY A 410 25.29 32.31 -17.03
C GLY A 410 24.81 32.81 -15.66
N GLU A 411 23.52 33.06 -15.47
CA GLU A 411 22.88 33.39 -14.19
C GLU A 411 21.92 32.27 -13.75
N ALA A 412 21.51 32.27 -12.48
CA ALA A 412 20.62 31.23 -11.96
C ALA A 412 19.13 31.56 -12.20
N ASP A 413 18.36 30.63 -12.77
CA ASP A 413 16.92 30.80 -13.05
C ASP A 413 16.07 31.10 -11.81
N GLY A 414 16.51 30.69 -10.61
CA GLY A 414 15.70 30.74 -9.40
C GLY A 414 14.54 29.74 -9.39
N ARG A 415 14.67 28.58 -10.07
CA ARG A 415 13.61 27.56 -10.17
C ARG A 415 13.30 26.92 -8.82
N VAL A 416 12.01 26.85 -8.52
CA VAL A 416 11.42 26.07 -7.43
C VAL A 416 10.52 25.02 -8.05
N TYR A 417 10.73 23.76 -7.69
CA TYR A 417 9.91 22.65 -8.17
C TYR A 417 8.80 22.32 -7.17
N LEU A 418 7.61 22.03 -7.68
CA LEU A 418 6.38 21.84 -6.92
C LEU A 418 5.78 20.48 -7.27
N TYR A 419 5.40 19.70 -6.26
CA TYR A 419 4.95 18.32 -6.41
C TYR A 419 3.64 18.08 -5.67
N PHE A 420 2.70 17.39 -6.30
CA PHE A 420 1.39 17.08 -5.70
C PHE A 420 0.77 15.84 -6.33
N THR A 421 -0.05 15.13 -5.55
CA THR A 421 -0.89 14.04 -6.05
C THR A 421 -2.26 14.58 -6.45
N TYR A 422 -2.95 13.85 -7.33
CA TYR A 422 -4.26 14.24 -7.85
C TYR A 422 -5.30 13.12 -7.70
N ASN A 423 -6.56 13.51 -7.47
CA ASN A 423 -7.65 12.60 -7.14
C ASN A 423 -8.43 12.12 -8.38
N ALA A 424 -7.73 11.52 -9.35
CA ALA A 424 -8.30 10.83 -10.49
C ALA A 424 -7.54 9.52 -10.76
N MET A 425 -8.05 8.66 -11.63
CA MET A 425 -7.21 7.63 -12.27
C MET A 425 -6.40 8.27 -13.42
N PRO A 426 -5.14 7.85 -13.66
CA PRO A 426 -4.44 6.73 -13.04
C PRO A 426 -3.94 7.02 -11.61
N GLY A 427 -3.82 8.30 -11.26
CA GLY A 427 -3.18 8.77 -10.03
C GLY A 427 -1.66 8.70 -10.17
N GLY A 428 -0.94 9.40 -9.28
CA GLY A 428 0.51 9.54 -9.39
C GLY A 428 1.00 10.84 -8.80
N ILE A 429 2.14 11.32 -9.31
CA ILE A 429 2.75 12.59 -8.94
C ILE A 429 2.74 13.48 -10.18
N TYR A 430 2.09 14.63 -10.08
CA TYR A 430 2.31 15.75 -11.00
C TYR A 430 3.43 16.64 -10.45
N TYR A 431 4.15 17.31 -11.35
CA TYR A 431 5.07 18.38 -11.00
C TYR A 431 4.80 19.65 -11.81
N CYS A 432 5.29 20.76 -11.29
CA CYS A 432 5.62 21.94 -12.09
C CYS A 432 6.84 22.66 -11.52
N TYR A 433 7.42 23.60 -12.27
CA TYR A 433 8.35 24.58 -11.72
C TYR A 433 7.82 26.01 -11.88
N ASP A 434 8.36 26.90 -11.04
CA ASP A 434 8.16 28.34 -11.11
C ASP A 434 9.49 29.06 -10.85
N THR A 435 9.64 30.27 -11.41
CA THR A 435 10.77 31.17 -11.11
C THR A 435 10.27 32.45 -10.44
N LYS A 436 11.15 33.11 -9.70
CA LYS A 436 10.84 34.28 -8.88
C LYS A 436 10.05 35.38 -9.60
N ASP A 437 10.48 35.73 -10.82
CA ASP A 437 9.95 36.89 -11.56
C ASP A 437 8.92 36.51 -12.63
N GLN A 438 8.54 35.23 -12.74
CA GLN A 438 7.58 34.73 -13.72
C GLN A 438 6.14 35.16 -13.44
N THR A 439 5.44 35.62 -14.50
CA THR A 439 4.06 36.14 -14.45
C THR A 439 3.06 35.41 -15.34
N GLU A 440 3.49 34.44 -16.15
CA GLU A 440 2.64 33.69 -17.07
C GLU A 440 3.01 32.20 -17.11
N ALA A 441 2.14 31.35 -17.67
CA ALA A 441 2.38 29.91 -17.79
C ALA A 441 3.15 29.58 -19.07
N LYS A 442 4.20 28.76 -18.96
CA LYS A 442 4.93 28.18 -20.08
C LYS A 442 4.46 26.74 -20.36
N PRO A 443 4.36 26.27 -21.62
CA PRO A 443 3.94 24.91 -21.95
C PRO A 443 4.80 23.80 -21.32
N GLU A 444 6.10 24.04 -21.18
CA GLU A 444 7.10 23.07 -20.73
C GLU A 444 7.27 22.97 -19.20
N GLN A 445 6.57 23.79 -18.41
CA GLN A 445 6.87 23.91 -16.98
C GLN A 445 6.11 22.94 -16.05
N TYR A 446 5.30 22.02 -16.59
CA TYR A 446 4.43 21.15 -15.80
C TYR A 446 4.10 19.85 -16.55
N GLY A 447 3.92 18.76 -15.80
CA GLY A 447 3.62 17.45 -16.37
C GLY A 447 3.39 16.36 -15.31
N GLU A 448 3.06 15.15 -15.76
CA GLU A 448 3.11 13.98 -14.90
C GLU A 448 4.58 13.61 -14.66
N LEU A 449 5.05 13.70 -13.42
CA LEU A 449 6.39 13.27 -13.05
C LEU A 449 6.46 11.75 -12.97
N PHE A 450 5.40 11.13 -12.44
CA PHE A 450 5.34 9.69 -12.24
C PHE A 450 3.91 9.16 -12.27
N VAL A 451 3.68 8.12 -13.09
CA VAL A 451 2.44 7.35 -13.17
C VAL A 451 2.73 5.89 -12.78
N PRO A 452 2.03 5.30 -11.78
CA PRO A 452 2.22 3.90 -11.39
C PRO A 452 1.95 2.90 -12.51
N GLN A 453 2.46 1.67 -12.36
CA GLN A 453 2.07 0.55 -13.23
C GLN A 453 0.56 0.26 -13.08
N LYS A 454 -0.06 -0.31 -14.11
CA LYS A 454 -1.52 -0.43 -14.24
C LYS A 454 -2.19 -1.15 -13.04
N GLU A 455 -1.50 -2.09 -12.42
CA GLU A 455 -1.91 -2.90 -11.27
C GLU A 455 -1.77 -2.14 -9.93
N GLN A 456 -1.08 -1.00 -9.96
CA GLN A 456 -0.84 -0.07 -8.84
C GLN A 456 -1.67 1.21 -8.93
N GLN A 457 -2.18 1.57 -10.12
CA GLN A 457 -2.96 2.79 -10.38
C GLN A 457 -4.25 2.87 -9.56
N GLN A 458 -4.49 4.03 -8.94
CA GLN A 458 -5.70 4.34 -8.19
C GLN A 458 -5.78 5.84 -7.88
N TYR A 459 -7.00 6.33 -7.60
CA TYR A 459 -7.24 7.61 -6.92
C TYR A 459 -6.23 7.87 -5.79
N CYS A 460 -5.67 9.07 -5.77
CA CYS A 460 -4.54 9.40 -4.91
C CYS A 460 -4.72 10.75 -4.20
N ILE A 461 -5.21 10.69 -2.97
CA ILE A 461 -5.06 11.79 -2.01
C ILE A 461 -3.99 11.38 -0.99
N SER A 462 -2.76 11.85 -1.21
CA SER A 462 -1.63 11.66 -0.29
C SER A 462 -0.81 12.95 -0.26
N THR A 463 -0.44 13.41 0.92
CA THR A 463 0.66 14.37 0.99
C THR A 463 1.98 13.65 0.65
N LEU A 464 2.94 14.40 0.12
CA LEU A 464 4.28 13.94 -0.24
C LEU A 464 5.27 14.30 0.88
N CYS A 465 6.17 13.38 1.19
CA CYS A 465 7.41 13.64 1.90
C CYS A 465 8.62 13.29 1.02
N ALA A 466 9.76 13.92 1.31
CA ALA A 466 11.03 13.68 0.64
C ALA A 466 12.11 13.34 1.66
N ASP A 467 12.96 12.34 1.36
CA ASP A 467 14.16 12.07 2.15
C ASP A 467 15.34 12.99 1.76
N ARG A 468 16.48 12.82 2.43
CA ARG A 468 17.70 13.58 2.13
C ARG A 468 18.23 13.43 0.71
N ASP A 469 18.01 12.28 0.08
CA ASP A 469 18.49 11.95 -1.26
C ASP A 469 17.53 12.46 -2.37
N GLY A 470 16.37 13.01 -1.99
CA GLY A 470 15.34 13.49 -2.91
C GLY A 470 14.29 12.43 -3.27
N THR A 471 14.32 11.25 -2.65
CA THR A 471 13.31 10.21 -2.87
C THR A 471 11.97 10.69 -2.35
N LEU A 472 10.95 10.68 -3.22
CA LEU A 472 9.57 11.04 -2.91
C LEU A 472 8.79 9.80 -2.45
N TYR A 473 8.05 9.92 -1.35
CA TYR A 473 7.19 8.85 -0.82
C TYR A 473 5.73 9.29 -0.74
N TYR A 474 4.82 8.41 -1.18
CA TYR A 474 3.38 8.67 -1.17
C TYR A 474 2.55 7.37 -1.17
N LYS A 475 1.26 7.47 -0.84
CA LYS A 475 0.31 6.35 -0.89
C LYS A 475 -0.83 6.57 -1.88
N ASN A 476 -1.60 5.51 -2.18
CA ASN A 476 -2.88 5.64 -2.89
C ASN A 476 -4.00 4.80 -2.25
N ASP A 477 -5.22 4.94 -2.78
CA ASP A 477 -6.42 4.31 -2.23
C ASP A 477 -6.54 2.80 -2.56
N SER A 478 -5.54 2.22 -3.24
CA SER A 478 -5.33 0.77 -3.37
C SER A 478 -4.33 0.21 -2.34
N CYS A 479 -4.00 0.99 -1.32
CA CYS A 479 -3.11 0.64 -0.21
C CYS A 479 -1.64 0.41 -0.60
N TYR A 480 -1.24 0.84 -1.80
CA TYR A 480 0.18 0.90 -2.14
C TYR A 480 0.82 2.11 -1.45
N LEU A 481 1.95 1.86 -0.80
CA LEU A 481 2.96 2.86 -0.48
C LEU A 481 4.06 2.74 -1.54
N MET A 482 4.51 3.86 -2.07
CA MET A 482 5.44 3.92 -3.21
C MET A 482 6.60 4.86 -2.91
N ALA A 483 7.79 4.48 -3.36
CA ALA A 483 8.98 5.31 -3.36
C ALA A 483 9.40 5.61 -4.81
N VAL A 484 9.66 6.88 -5.09
CA VAL A 484 9.97 7.40 -6.41
C VAL A 484 11.27 8.20 -6.32
N GLU A 485 12.32 7.77 -7.01
CA GLU A 485 13.66 8.37 -6.92
C GLU A 485 14.17 8.90 -8.27
N ASN A 486 15.19 9.75 -8.20
CA ASN A 486 15.89 10.26 -9.38
C ASN A 486 16.92 9.22 -9.87
N ASN A 487 16.87 8.89 -11.15
CA ASN A 487 17.67 7.87 -11.81
C ASN A 487 18.07 8.30 -13.22
N LEU A 488 19.32 8.74 -13.34
CA LEU A 488 19.88 9.28 -14.56
C LEU A 488 20.24 8.21 -15.62
N ALA A 489 19.88 6.94 -15.41
CA ALA A 489 20.06 5.87 -16.40
C ALA A 489 18.72 5.57 -17.08
N TYR A 490 18.50 6.08 -18.29
CA TYR A 490 17.29 5.88 -19.08
C TYR A 490 17.61 5.82 -20.58
N LEU A 491 16.67 5.31 -21.38
CA LEU A 491 16.78 5.32 -22.84
C LEU A 491 15.89 6.42 -23.41
N ASN A 492 16.37 7.12 -24.44
CA ASN A 492 15.53 8.03 -25.22
C ASN A 492 14.58 7.22 -26.12
N ASN A 493 15.06 6.08 -26.64
CA ASN A 493 14.31 5.25 -27.58
C ASN A 493 14.86 3.81 -27.64
N VAL A 494 13.99 2.88 -28.00
CA VAL A 494 14.34 1.49 -28.36
C VAL A 494 13.69 1.14 -29.69
N THR A 495 14.52 0.91 -30.71
CA THR A 495 14.09 0.41 -32.01
C THR A 495 14.40 -1.08 -32.13
N VAL A 496 13.40 -1.86 -32.52
CA VAL A 496 13.54 -3.30 -32.80
C VAL A 496 13.13 -3.58 -34.24
N LYS A 497 13.94 -4.37 -34.97
CA LYS A 497 13.70 -4.77 -36.37
C LYS A 497 13.86 -6.29 -36.55
N GLY A 498 12.94 -6.93 -37.26
CA GLY A 498 13.06 -8.34 -37.63
C GLY A 498 14.13 -8.58 -38.71
N GLY A 499 14.53 -9.84 -38.88
CA GLY A 499 15.63 -10.22 -39.78
C GLY A 499 15.44 -9.83 -41.25
N GLU A 500 14.19 -9.78 -41.73
CA GLU A 500 13.85 -9.48 -43.13
C GLU A 500 12.74 -8.42 -43.29
N ASN A 501 12.78 -7.33 -42.50
CA ASN A 501 11.68 -6.35 -42.39
C ASN A 501 10.33 -6.96 -41.94
N GLU A 502 10.38 -8.07 -41.20
CA GLU A 502 9.21 -8.67 -40.57
C GLU A 502 8.49 -7.66 -39.66
N SER A 503 7.16 -7.64 -39.73
CA SER A 503 6.32 -6.69 -38.99
C SER A 503 6.26 -7.04 -37.50
N ILE A 504 6.66 -6.09 -36.66
CA ILE A 504 6.57 -6.17 -35.19
C ILE A 504 5.51 -5.19 -34.72
N SER A 505 4.56 -5.64 -33.90
CA SER A 505 3.57 -4.76 -33.27
C SER A 505 3.89 -4.61 -31.78
N TRP A 506 4.15 -3.38 -31.34
CA TRP A 506 4.28 -3.08 -29.92
C TRP A 506 2.90 -2.91 -29.27
N ASN A 507 2.77 -3.25 -27.99
CA ASN A 507 1.55 -2.98 -27.21
C ASN A 507 1.34 -1.50 -26.88
N LYS A 508 2.42 -0.70 -26.87
CA LYS A 508 2.46 0.76 -26.67
C LYS A 508 3.75 1.32 -27.29
N ALA A 509 3.77 2.62 -27.59
CA ALA A 509 5.01 3.29 -28.00
C ALA A 509 6.08 3.20 -26.90
N PHE A 510 7.36 3.25 -27.28
CA PHE A 510 8.44 3.37 -26.31
C PHE A 510 8.35 4.72 -25.58
N ASP A 511 8.71 4.70 -24.30
CA ASP A 511 8.57 5.79 -23.33
C ASP A 511 9.57 5.49 -22.21
N SER A 512 10.52 6.39 -21.97
CA SER A 512 11.61 6.18 -21.01
C SER A 512 11.12 5.81 -19.61
N ALA A 513 9.93 6.30 -19.20
CA ALA A 513 9.30 6.04 -17.91
C ALA A 513 8.93 4.55 -17.71
N ASN A 514 8.53 3.88 -18.80
CA ASN A 514 7.98 2.53 -18.79
C ASN A 514 9.08 1.44 -18.80
N ALA A 515 9.05 0.53 -17.81
CA ALA A 515 10.04 -0.55 -17.70
C ALA A 515 9.73 -1.81 -18.54
N GLU A 516 8.48 -2.04 -18.96
CA GLU A 516 8.08 -3.29 -19.64
C GLU A 516 7.18 -3.07 -20.87
N TYR A 517 7.45 -3.88 -21.92
CA TYR A 517 6.79 -3.88 -23.22
C TYR A 517 6.46 -5.29 -23.71
N GLU A 518 5.41 -5.42 -24.51
CA GLU A 518 5.08 -6.63 -25.27
C GLU A 518 5.18 -6.33 -26.76
N LEU A 519 5.95 -7.15 -27.48
CA LEU A 519 6.21 -7.04 -28.91
C LEU A 519 5.66 -8.29 -29.59
N LYS A 520 4.51 -8.17 -30.26
CA LYS A 520 3.96 -9.25 -31.08
C LYS A 520 4.79 -9.42 -32.36
N ILE A 521 5.28 -10.64 -32.58
CA ILE A 521 6.16 -11.02 -33.69
C ILE A 521 5.59 -12.20 -34.49
N PRO A 522 5.96 -12.36 -35.78
CA PRO A 522 5.60 -13.52 -36.58
C PRO A 522 6.05 -14.85 -35.98
N ASP A 523 5.28 -15.90 -36.24
CA ASP A 523 5.62 -17.30 -35.94
C ASP A 523 6.95 -17.75 -36.58
N THR A 524 7.35 -17.13 -37.70
CA THR A 524 8.60 -17.42 -38.43
C THR A 524 9.85 -16.70 -37.93
N MET A 525 9.70 -15.63 -37.13
CA MET A 525 10.79 -14.69 -36.83
C MET A 525 11.81 -15.32 -35.87
N LYS A 526 13.08 -15.45 -36.29
CA LYS A 526 14.14 -16.14 -35.52
C LYS A 526 15.12 -15.22 -34.80
N THR A 527 15.32 -14.02 -35.32
CA THR A 527 16.22 -13.02 -34.72
C THR A 527 15.58 -11.65 -34.72
N ALA A 528 15.89 -10.85 -33.68
CA ALA A 528 15.53 -9.44 -33.60
C ALA A 528 16.80 -8.60 -33.49
N ASN A 529 16.86 -7.53 -34.26
CA ASN A 529 17.93 -6.55 -34.21
C ASN A 529 17.48 -5.36 -33.36
N ILE A 530 18.11 -5.18 -32.20
CA ILE A 530 17.79 -4.14 -31.21
C ILE A 530 18.80 -3.00 -31.34
N THR A 531 18.28 -1.77 -31.37
CA THR A 531 19.05 -0.52 -31.38
C THR A 531 18.51 0.38 -30.26
N LEU A 532 19.39 0.76 -29.35
CA LEU A 532 19.13 1.66 -28.22
C LEU A 532 19.63 3.07 -28.55
N GLU A 533 18.85 4.07 -28.19
CA GLU A 533 19.22 5.49 -28.22
C GLU A 533 19.47 5.96 -26.78
N MET A 534 20.70 6.39 -26.50
CA MET A 534 21.22 6.66 -25.15
C MET A 534 21.86 8.05 -25.08
N ASN A 535 21.79 8.69 -23.92
CA ASN A 535 22.47 9.96 -23.67
C ASN A 535 23.98 9.76 -23.38
N GLU A 536 24.72 10.88 -23.39
CA GLU A 536 26.17 10.87 -23.15
C GLU A 536 26.52 10.30 -21.76
N GLY A 537 27.61 9.53 -21.69
CA GLY A 537 28.08 8.87 -20.46
C GLY A 537 27.31 7.60 -20.06
N MET A 538 26.27 7.19 -20.81
CA MET A 538 25.55 5.94 -20.56
C MET A 538 26.23 4.72 -21.20
N THR A 539 26.04 3.57 -20.56
CA THR A 539 26.38 2.24 -21.09
C THR A 539 25.18 1.32 -20.98
N ALA A 540 25.12 0.25 -21.77
CA ALA A 540 24.04 -0.73 -21.68
C ALA A 540 24.50 -2.16 -21.93
N THR A 541 23.74 -3.12 -21.43
CA THR A 541 23.81 -4.54 -21.79
C THR A 541 22.45 -5.02 -22.29
N ILE A 542 22.45 -6.02 -23.17
CA ILE A 542 21.25 -6.72 -23.63
C ILE A 542 21.46 -8.21 -23.30
N ASN A 543 20.59 -8.78 -22.49
CA ASN A 543 20.75 -10.11 -21.88
C ASN A 543 22.15 -10.30 -21.26
N GLY A 544 22.63 -9.29 -20.53
CA GLY A 544 23.96 -9.26 -19.90
C GLY A 544 25.15 -9.06 -20.85
N SER A 545 24.93 -9.05 -22.17
CA SER A 545 25.98 -8.80 -23.17
C SER A 545 26.11 -7.30 -23.46
N ALA A 546 27.33 -6.74 -23.40
CA ALA A 546 27.56 -5.31 -23.63
C ALA A 546 27.07 -4.83 -25.01
N TYR A 547 26.35 -3.71 -25.03
CA TYR A 547 25.78 -3.13 -26.25
C TYR A 547 26.78 -2.20 -26.95
N THR A 548 27.03 -2.45 -28.24
CA THR A 548 27.99 -1.69 -29.06
C THR A 548 27.32 -1.00 -30.27
N GLY A 549 26.10 -0.47 -30.09
CA GLY A 549 25.39 0.33 -31.12
C GLY A 549 24.40 -0.45 -32.00
N LYS A 550 24.43 -1.79 -31.98
CA LYS A 550 23.40 -2.68 -32.52
C LYS A 550 23.64 -4.07 -31.94
N ASN A 551 22.59 -4.80 -31.54
CA ASN A 551 22.72 -6.20 -31.13
C ASN A 551 21.66 -7.07 -31.82
N GLU A 552 22.02 -8.29 -32.20
CA GLU A 552 21.10 -9.29 -32.73
C GLU A 552 20.83 -10.34 -31.65
N VAL A 553 19.57 -10.47 -31.24
CA VAL A 553 19.13 -11.47 -30.27
C VAL A 553 18.41 -12.61 -30.99
N THR A 554 18.75 -13.84 -30.62
CA THR A 554 18.00 -15.04 -31.03
C THR A 554 16.71 -15.14 -30.23
N LEU A 555 15.63 -15.52 -30.90
CA LEU A 555 14.31 -15.70 -30.31
C LEU A 555 13.98 -17.20 -30.29
N GLU A 556 13.68 -17.74 -29.11
CA GLU A 556 13.48 -19.18 -28.90
C GLU A 556 12.15 -19.68 -29.51
N GLU A 557 11.91 -20.99 -29.48
CA GLU A 557 10.66 -21.63 -29.91
C GLU A 557 9.52 -21.40 -28.88
N GLY A 558 9.19 -20.14 -28.66
CA GLY A 558 8.19 -19.66 -27.71
C GLY A 558 8.25 -18.15 -27.54
N ASP A 559 7.57 -17.64 -26.52
CA ASP A 559 7.68 -16.23 -26.14
C ASP A 559 9.05 -15.98 -25.50
N THR A 560 9.76 -14.94 -25.93
CA THR A 560 11.15 -14.68 -25.51
C THR A 560 11.24 -13.37 -24.73
N LYS A 561 11.78 -13.40 -23.50
CA LYS A 561 12.07 -12.19 -22.72
C LYS A 561 13.48 -11.68 -23.01
N VAL A 562 13.61 -10.40 -23.34
CA VAL A 562 14.89 -9.72 -23.52
C VAL A 562 15.00 -8.58 -22.51
N GLN A 563 16.09 -8.54 -21.75
CA GLN A 563 16.36 -7.49 -20.77
C GLN A 563 17.46 -6.57 -21.28
N ILE A 564 17.24 -5.26 -21.17
CA ILE A 564 18.17 -4.20 -21.50
C ILE A 564 18.50 -3.47 -20.20
N GLU A 565 19.68 -3.70 -19.61
CA GLU A 565 20.15 -2.94 -18.44
C GLU A 565 20.98 -1.75 -18.91
N VAL A 566 20.59 -0.54 -18.54
CA VAL A 566 21.30 0.72 -18.80
C VAL A 566 21.94 1.19 -17.51
N SER A 567 23.14 1.75 -17.58
CA SER A 567 23.89 2.30 -16.45
C SER A 567 24.50 3.66 -16.80
N LYS A 568 24.44 4.62 -15.87
CA LYS A 568 25.15 5.92 -15.93
C LYS A 568 25.86 6.14 -14.60
N THR A 569 27.10 6.59 -14.63
CA THR A 569 27.87 6.93 -13.42
C THR A 569 28.13 8.42 -13.39
N GLU A 570 27.79 9.08 -12.28
CA GLU A 570 28.02 10.50 -12.07
C GLU A 570 28.55 10.74 -10.65
N GLY A 571 29.73 11.35 -10.54
CA GLY A 571 30.48 11.40 -9.30
C GLY A 571 30.78 9.98 -8.78
N GLU A 572 30.38 9.70 -7.54
CA GLU A 572 30.52 8.38 -6.90
C GLU A 572 29.26 7.49 -7.07
N LYS A 573 28.14 8.02 -7.60
CA LYS A 573 26.87 7.30 -7.71
C LYS A 573 26.72 6.65 -9.08
N THR A 574 26.39 5.35 -9.10
CA THR A 574 26.03 4.62 -10.32
C THR A 574 24.52 4.38 -10.33
N TYR A 575 23.87 4.93 -11.33
CA TYR A 575 22.46 4.75 -11.64
C TYR A 575 22.28 3.56 -12.58
N LYS A 576 21.19 2.79 -12.39
CA LYS A 576 20.84 1.64 -13.23
C LYS A 576 19.34 1.57 -13.50
N ARG A 577 18.95 1.14 -14.70
CA ARG A 577 17.55 0.89 -15.07
C ARG A 577 17.46 -0.28 -16.03
N THR A 578 16.46 -1.14 -15.85
CA THR A 578 16.25 -2.31 -16.71
C THR A 578 14.94 -2.16 -17.47
N TYR A 579 15.02 -2.27 -18.80
CA TYR A 579 13.86 -2.36 -19.69
C TYR A 579 13.66 -3.83 -20.12
N THR A 580 12.43 -4.30 -20.08
CA THR A 580 12.03 -5.64 -20.53
C THR A 580 11.26 -5.55 -21.83
N LEU A 581 11.69 -6.29 -22.85
CA LEU A 581 10.94 -6.54 -24.08
C LEU A 581 10.48 -8.01 -24.08
N ASN A 582 9.17 -8.23 -23.97
CA ASN A 582 8.55 -9.55 -24.05
C ASN A 582 8.12 -9.79 -25.50
N PHE A 583 8.87 -10.61 -26.25
CA PHE A 583 8.57 -10.98 -27.62
C PHE A 583 7.53 -12.10 -27.64
N ALA A 584 6.28 -11.76 -27.96
CA ALA A 584 5.16 -12.70 -27.99
C ALA A 584 4.90 -13.20 -29.42
N ARG A 585 4.87 -14.52 -29.65
CA ARG A 585 4.67 -15.09 -31.00
C ARG A 585 3.19 -15.18 -31.34
N VAL A 586 2.78 -14.61 -32.48
CA VAL A 586 1.40 -14.76 -32.97
C VAL A 586 1.09 -16.22 -33.25
N LYS A 587 -0.04 -16.72 -32.73
CA LYS A 587 -0.32 -18.15 -32.74
C LYS A 587 -0.89 -18.62 -34.09
N ALA A 588 -0.46 -19.81 -34.50
CA ALA A 588 -0.93 -20.52 -35.70
C ALA A 588 -2.05 -21.53 -35.40
N ILE A 589 -2.80 -21.32 -34.31
CA ILE A 589 -3.96 -22.12 -33.88
C ILE A 589 -5.20 -21.51 -34.54
N SER A 590 -6.04 -22.32 -35.17
CA SER A 590 -7.22 -21.87 -35.94
C SER A 590 -8.44 -22.74 -35.69
N THR A 591 -8.56 -23.32 -34.49
CA THR A 591 -9.57 -24.31 -34.12
C THR A 591 -10.56 -23.76 -33.09
N LEU A 592 -11.70 -24.44 -32.96
CA LEU A 592 -12.63 -24.23 -31.84
C LEU A 592 -12.26 -25.13 -30.66
N GLU A 593 -12.31 -24.58 -29.46
CA GLU A 593 -12.35 -25.36 -28.21
C GLU A 593 -13.73 -25.97 -28.00
N SER A 594 -14.79 -25.27 -28.42
CA SER A 594 -16.17 -25.68 -28.22
C SER A 594 -17.12 -25.10 -29.28
N MET A 595 -18.04 -25.94 -29.75
CA MET A 595 -19.27 -25.57 -30.45
C MET A 595 -20.45 -26.20 -29.72
N LYS A 596 -21.49 -25.41 -29.41
CA LYS A 596 -22.76 -25.89 -28.85
C LYS A 596 -23.95 -25.24 -29.56
N VAL A 597 -25.03 -25.98 -29.75
CA VAL A 597 -26.26 -25.50 -30.41
C VAL A 597 -27.43 -25.62 -29.44
N GLY A 598 -28.26 -24.59 -29.30
CA GLY A 598 -29.41 -24.61 -28.39
C GLY A 598 -30.46 -23.53 -28.69
N ASN A 599 -31.52 -23.50 -27.88
CA ASN A 599 -32.62 -22.52 -27.99
C ASN A 599 -32.66 -21.49 -26.84
N SER A 600 -31.81 -21.62 -25.82
CA SER A 600 -31.72 -20.67 -24.70
C SER A 600 -31.01 -19.37 -25.09
N ASN A 601 -31.38 -18.26 -24.43
CA ASN A 601 -30.60 -17.02 -24.46
C ASN A 601 -29.41 -17.03 -23.49
N SER A 602 -29.46 -17.88 -22.46
CA SER A 602 -28.35 -18.16 -21.54
C SER A 602 -27.49 -19.30 -22.08
N PHE A 603 -26.29 -19.49 -21.52
CA PHE A 603 -25.37 -20.57 -21.90
C PHE A 603 -25.80 -21.94 -21.33
N THR A 604 -27.00 -22.39 -21.70
CA THR A 604 -27.67 -23.61 -21.24
C THR A 604 -28.61 -24.16 -22.32
N GLY A 605 -29.21 -25.34 -22.11
CA GLY A 605 -30.26 -25.87 -23.00
C GLY A 605 -29.75 -26.25 -24.40
N PHE A 606 -28.62 -26.96 -24.44
CA PHE A 606 -28.01 -27.41 -25.69
C PHE A 606 -28.64 -28.71 -26.19
N LEU A 607 -28.68 -28.86 -27.52
CA LEU A 607 -29.06 -30.08 -28.21
C LEU A 607 -27.83 -30.96 -28.46
N GLN A 608 -28.06 -32.26 -28.60
CA GLN A 608 -27.02 -33.21 -28.97
C GLN A 608 -26.58 -32.97 -30.43
N MET A 609 -25.26 -32.90 -30.62
CA MET A 609 -24.63 -32.88 -31.93
C MET A 609 -24.26 -34.31 -32.34
N THR A 610 -24.38 -34.59 -33.64
CA THR A 610 -23.99 -35.87 -34.25
C THR A 610 -22.94 -35.61 -35.35
N PRO A 611 -21.69 -36.07 -35.19
CA PRO A 611 -21.10 -36.63 -33.96
C PRO A 611 -20.99 -35.57 -32.85
N GLU A 612 -20.60 -35.99 -31.65
CA GLU A 612 -20.27 -35.05 -30.58
C GLU A 612 -19.08 -34.16 -30.99
N PHE A 613 -19.07 -32.91 -30.51
CA PHE A 613 -18.10 -31.91 -30.95
C PHE A 613 -16.66 -32.24 -30.53
N THR A 614 -15.75 -32.21 -31.50
CA THR A 614 -14.30 -32.24 -31.33
C THR A 614 -13.67 -31.19 -32.26
N SER A 615 -12.47 -30.71 -31.94
CA SER A 615 -11.78 -29.73 -32.80
C SER A 615 -11.36 -30.30 -34.17
N GLU A 616 -11.28 -31.63 -34.30
CA GLU A 616 -10.82 -32.36 -35.49
C GLU A 616 -11.92 -32.66 -36.52
N VAL A 617 -13.17 -32.85 -36.08
CA VAL A 617 -14.29 -33.15 -36.99
C VAL A 617 -14.87 -31.84 -37.57
N THR A 618 -15.05 -31.81 -38.90
CA THR A 618 -15.51 -30.62 -39.65
C THR A 618 -16.98 -30.59 -39.97
N ASP A 619 -17.75 -31.67 -39.78
CA ASP A 619 -19.13 -31.77 -40.28
C ASP A 619 -20.08 -32.30 -39.21
N TYR A 620 -21.04 -31.46 -38.82
CA TYR A 620 -21.95 -31.70 -37.71
C TYR A 620 -23.42 -31.62 -38.10
N LYS A 621 -24.24 -32.41 -37.42
CA LYS A 621 -25.69 -32.42 -37.52
C LYS A 621 -26.34 -32.23 -36.15
N VAL A 622 -27.48 -31.55 -36.12
CA VAL A 622 -28.35 -31.41 -34.95
C VAL A 622 -29.80 -31.64 -35.40
N ASP A 623 -30.53 -32.48 -34.69
CA ASP A 623 -31.97 -32.63 -34.91
C ASP A 623 -32.68 -31.33 -34.50
N THR A 624 -33.45 -30.74 -35.41
CA THR A 624 -34.20 -29.50 -35.15
C THR A 624 -35.68 -29.65 -35.51
N THR A 625 -36.23 -30.83 -35.25
CA THR A 625 -37.65 -31.17 -35.49
C THR A 625 -38.66 -30.36 -34.67
N ARG A 626 -38.21 -29.68 -33.60
CA ARG A 626 -39.03 -28.74 -32.81
C ARG A 626 -39.09 -27.38 -33.49
N GLN A 627 -40.28 -26.77 -33.56
CA GLN A 627 -40.42 -25.42 -34.11
C GLN A 627 -39.81 -24.37 -33.18
N GLU A 628 -38.84 -23.61 -33.71
CA GLU A 628 -38.14 -22.54 -33.02
C GLU A 628 -37.97 -21.33 -33.93
N SER A 629 -37.92 -20.13 -33.36
CA SER A 629 -37.77 -18.90 -34.16
C SER A 629 -36.35 -18.74 -34.71
N PHE A 630 -35.32 -19.16 -33.96
CA PHE A 630 -33.92 -19.20 -34.37
C PHE A 630 -33.08 -20.05 -33.41
N TRP A 631 -31.96 -20.56 -33.90
CA TRP A 631 -31.02 -21.41 -33.16
C TRP A 631 -29.81 -20.60 -32.69
N ARG A 632 -29.36 -20.81 -31.45
CA ARG A 632 -28.15 -20.20 -30.90
C ARG A 632 -27.00 -21.16 -31.10
N VAL A 633 -25.99 -20.73 -31.85
CA VAL A 633 -24.72 -21.42 -32.01
C VAL A 633 -23.70 -20.68 -31.16
N TRP A 634 -23.18 -21.35 -30.14
CA TRP A 634 -22.19 -20.82 -29.21
C TRP A 634 -20.82 -21.35 -29.57
N LEU A 635 -19.85 -20.45 -29.70
CA LEU A 635 -18.52 -20.75 -30.24
C LEU A 635 -17.44 -20.18 -29.31
N LYS A 636 -16.41 -20.98 -29.02
CA LYS A 636 -15.20 -20.55 -28.31
C LYS A 636 -13.97 -20.99 -29.10
N PRO A 637 -13.08 -20.07 -29.52
CA PRO A 637 -11.84 -20.44 -30.21
C PRO A 637 -10.84 -21.02 -29.19
N THR A 638 -9.97 -21.93 -29.64
CA THR A 638 -8.88 -22.48 -28.81
C THR A 638 -7.83 -21.40 -28.44
N ASP A 639 -7.72 -20.35 -29.25
CA ASP A 639 -6.91 -19.17 -28.96
C ASP A 639 -7.77 -17.90 -29.03
N VAL A 640 -7.71 -17.09 -27.98
CA VAL A 640 -8.59 -15.90 -27.80
C VAL A 640 -8.33 -14.78 -28.81
N ASN A 641 -7.16 -14.79 -29.48
CA ASN A 641 -6.82 -13.81 -30.52
C ASN A 641 -7.26 -14.26 -31.93
N SER A 642 -7.85 -15.46 -32.06
CA SER A 642 -8.35 -15.99 -33.34
C SER A 642 -9.70 -15.37 -33.72
N LYS A 643 -9.92 -15.18 -35.02
CA LYS A 643 -11.11 -14.50 -35.56
C LYS A 643 -12.13 -15.51 -36.10
N ILE A 644 -13.34 -15.52 -35.53
CA ILE A 644 -14.46 -16.36 -35.97
C ILE A 644 -15.33 -15.61 -36.99
N THR A 645 -15.78 -16.31 -38.04
CA THR A 645 -16.77 -15.83 -39.02
C THR A 645 -17.78 -16.93 -39.32
N VAL A 646 -19.09 -16.66 -39.21
CA VAL A 646 -20.14 -17.63 -39.55
C VAL A 646 -20.87 -17.20 -40.82
N THR A 647 -20.89 -18.09 -41.81
CA THR A 647 -21.44 -17.87 -43.15
C THR A 647 -22.71 -18.70 -43.36
N PRO A 648 -23.82 -18.11 -43.84
CA PRO A 648 -25.01 -18.86 -44.23
C PRO A 648 -24.75 -19.70 -45.49
N VAL A 649 -25.20 -20.96 -45.52
CA VAL A 649 -24.97 -21.86 -46.66
C VAL A 649 -26.28 -22.29 -47.34
N GLU A 650 -27.25 -22.79 -46.59
CA GLU A 650 -28.52 -23.30 -47.14
C GLU A 650 -29.69 -23.05 -46.19
N ASN A 651 -30.82 -22.56 -46.72
CA ASN A 651 -32.06 -22.30 -45.96
C ASN A 651 -31.89 -21.39 -44.72
N VAL A 652 -30.92 -20.47 -44.74
CA VAL A 652 -30.71 -19.45 -43.70
C VAL A 652 -31.14 -18.07 -44.24
N ASP A 653 -31.87 -17.32 -43.43
CA ASP A 653 -32.34 -15.97 -43.73
C ASP A 653 -31.30 -14.92 -43.31
N ARG A 654 -30.84 -14.98 -42.05
CA ARG A 654 -29.82 -14.07 -41.49
C ARG A 654 -29.10 -14.68 -40.30
N ILE A 655 -27.99 -14.05 -39.91
CA ILE A 655 -27.21 -14.40 -38.71
C ILE A 655 -26.90 -13.11 -37.92
N THR A 656 -26.97 -13.15 -36.58
CA THR A 656 -26.58 -12.03 -35.70
C THR A 656 -25.66 -12.47 -34.57
N THR A 657 -24.85 -11.57 -34.02
CA THR A 657 -23.80 -11.88 -33.02
C THR A 657 -23.94 -11.11 -31.72
N SER A 658 -23.37 -11.66 -30.65
CA SER A 658 -23.10 -10.95 -29.40
C SER A 658 -21.90 -11.58 -28.68
N ASN A 659 -20.97 -10.74 -28.23
CA ASN A 659 -19.72 -11.15 -27.60
C ASN A 659 -19.95 -11.92 -26.29
N GLY A 660 -19.08 -12.87 -25.99
CA GLY A 660 -19.05 -13.63 -24.76
C GLY A 660 -18.55 -12.84 -23.54
N ASN A 661 -18.81 -13.39 -22.36
CA ASN A 661 -18.33 -12.88 -21.08
C ASN A 661 -18.16 -14.05 -20.08
N THR A 662 -17.89 -13.77 -18.81
CA THR A 662 -17.73 -14.80 -17.78
C THR A 662 -18.97 -15.67 -17.56
N SER A 663 -20.20 -15.14 -17.71
CA SER A 663 -21.43 -15.93 -17.57
C SER A 663 -21.78 -16.77 -18.80
N THR A 664 -21.13 -16.52 -19.95
CA THR A 664 -21.15 -17.41 -21.13
C THR A 664 -19.89 -18.27 -21.24
N GLN A 665 -19.05 -18.33 -20.20
CA GLN A 665 -17.78 -19.05 -20.19
C GLN A 665 -16.87 -18.66 -21.37
N GLY A 666 -16.89 -17.40 -21.77
CA GLY A 666 -16.12 -16.86 -22.90
C GLY A 666 -16.63 -17.27 -24.28
N HIS A 667 -17.81 -17.89 -24.41
CA HIS A 667 -18.38 -18.25 -25.71
C HIS A 667 -19.12 -17.05 -26.33
N ASP A 668 -18.79 -16.75 -27.59
CA ASP A 668 -19.55 -15.85 -28.44
C ASP A 668 -20.81 -16.54 -28.96
N ARG A 669 -21.91 -15.79 -29.07
CA ARG A 669 -23.20 -16.32 -29.54
C ARG A 669 -23.54 -15.82 -30.95
N TRP A 670 -23.85 -16.76 -31.83
CA TRP A 670 -24.32 -16.54 -33.20
C TRP A 670 -25.75 -17.08 -33.35
N ASN A 671 -26.72 -16.20 -33.61
CA ASN A 671 -28.12 -16.56 -33.78
C ASN A 671 -28.42 -16.84 -35.25
N VAL A 672 -28.91 -18.04 -35.58
CA VAL A 672 -29.16 -18.50 -36.96
C VAL A 672 -30.65 -18.64 -37.22
N TYR A 673 -31.17 -17.83 -38.16
CA TYR A 673 -32.59 -17.79 -38.52
C TYR A 673 -32.82 -18.64 -39.79
N LYS A 674 -33.68 -19.66 -39.73
CA LYS A 674 -34.06 -20.45 -40.92
C LYS A 674 -35.01 -19.65 -41.82
N LYS A 675 -34.92 -19.84 -43.14
CA LYS A 675 -35.83 -19.22 -44.13
C LYS A 675 -37.16 -19.99 -44.26
N ASP A 676 -37.10 -21.32 -44.18
CA ASP A 676 -38.24 -22.23 -44.09
C ASP A 676 -38.02 -23.17 -42.89
N GLN A 677 -38.89 -23.07 -41.88
CA GLN A 677 -38.76 -23.83 -40.64
C GLN A 677 -39.03 -25.33 -40.81
N THR A 678 -39.70 -25.74 -41.89
CA THR A 678 -40.02 -27.15 -42.15
C THR A 678 -38.87 -27.93 -42.82
N LYS A 679 -37.79 -27.23 -43.18
CA LYS A 679 -36.67 -27.79 -43.94
C LYS A 679 -35.36 -27.76 -43.17
N THR A 680 -34.44 -28.61 -43.61
CA THR A 680 -33.05 -28.62 -43.16
C THR A 680 -32.38 -27.27 -43.47
N ALA A 681 -31.46 -26.83 -42.63
CA ALA A 681 -30.65 -25.62 -42.88
C ALA A 681 -29.16 -25.87 -42.59
N LYS A 682 -28.26 -25.09 -43.21
CA LYS A 682 -26.81 -25.25 -43.11
C LYS A 682 -26.07 -23.91 -42.97
N ILE A 683 -25.01 -23.92 -42.16
CA ILE A 683 -24.03 -22.83 -42.00
C ILE A 683 -22.59 -23.38 -42.08
N ARG A 684 -21.62 -22.49 -42.33
CA ARG A 684 -20.18 -22.75 -42.18
C ARG A 684 -19.59 -21.79 -41.15
N VAL A 685 -18.80 -22.31 -40.22
CA VAL A 685 -18.05 -21.54 -39.20
C VAL A 685 -16.58 -21.59 -39.58
N ASP A 686 -16.01 -20.45 -39.93
CA ASP A 686 -14.58 -20.30 -40.27
C ASP A 686 -13.86 -19.67 -39.08
N VAL A 687 -12.81 -20.33 -38.58
CA VAL A 687 -11.92 -19.81 -37.53
C VAL A 687 -10.56 -19.53 -38.13
N LEU A 688 -10.18 -18.25 -38.19
CA LEU A 688 -8.90 -17.75 -38.69
C LEU A 688 -7.93 -17.57 -37.52
N SER A 689 -6.72 -18.11 -37.63
CA SER A 689 -5.66 -17.93 -36.61
C SER A 689 -5.25 -16.47 -36.41
N GLU A 690 -4.70 -16.13 -35.25
CA GLU A 690 -4.15 -14.79 -34.94
C GLU A 690 -3.17 -14.30 -36.02
N ASN A 691 -2.30 -15.19 -36.52
CA ASN A 691 -1.34 -14.87 -37.59
C ASN A 691 -1.97 -14.68 -38.99
N GLY A 692 -3.28 -14.91 -39.16
CA GLY A 692 -4.01 -14.79 -40.43
C GLY A 692 -3.67 -15.85 -41.50
N LYS A 693 -2.81 -16.82 -41.23
CA LYS A 693 -2.29 -17.79 -42.22
C LYS A 693 -3.09 -19.10 -42.32
N LYS A 694 -3.84 -19.49 -41.28
CA LYS A 694 -4.63 -20.74 -41.26
C LYS A 694 -6.09 -20.47 -40.94
N THR A 695 -6.97 -21.21 -41.61
CA THR A 695 -8.40 -21.23 -41.32
C THR A 695 -8.87 -22.67 -41.17
N THR A 696 -9.58 -23.00 -40.10
CA THR A 696 -10.35 -24.26 -39.99
C THR A 696 -11.83 -23.93 -40.23
N SER A 697 -12.50 -24.74 -41.05
CA SER A 697 -13.91 -24.57 -41.40
C SER A 697 -14.74 -25.73 -40.86
N TYR A 698 -15.83 -25.41 -40.14
CA TYR A 698 -16.77 -26.37 -39.59
C TYR A 698 -18.17 -26.15 -40.22
N ASN A 699 -18.75 -27.18 -40.84
CA ASN A 699 -20.11 -27.18 -41.37
C ASN A 699 -21.09 -27.68 -40.30
N LEU A 700 -22.23 -26.99 -40.14
CA LEU A 700 -23.29 -27.39 -39.23
C LEU A 700 -24.64 -27.47 -39.96
N THR A 701 -25.33 -28.60 -39.81
CA THR A 701 -26.63 -28.92 -40.43
C THR A 701 -27.72 -29.12 -39.38
N LEU A 702 -28.94 -28.63 -39.64
CA LEU A 702 -30.08 -28.64 -38.72
C LEU A 702 -31.28 -29.40 -39.34
N GLU A 703 -31.57 -30.67 -38.97
CA GLU A 703 -32.35 -31.68 -39.77
C GLU A 703 -33.84 -31.94 -39.39
N VAL A 704 -34.63 -32.61 -40.28
CA VAL A 704 -36.11 -32.97 -40.19
C VAL A 704 -36.53 -34.22 -41.08
N PRO A 705 -37.34 -35.24 -40.63
CA PRO A 705 -37.70 -36.51 -41.38
C PRO A 705 -39.22 -36.81 -41.75
N VAL A 706 -39.57 -37.98 -42.37
CA VAL A 706 -40.89 -38.37 -43.03
C VAL A 706 -41.50 -39.74 -42.56
N LYS A 707 -42.85 -39.98 -42.66
CA LYS A 707 -43.63 -41.13 -42.04
C LYS A 707 -44.72 -41.84 -42.91
N VAL A 708 -45.22 -43.03 -42.50
CA VAL A 708 -46.30 -43.88 -43.13
C VAL A 708 -47.73 -43.44 -42.75
N THR A 709 -48.78 -43.79 -43.54
CA THR A 709 -50.18 -43.30 -43.32
C THR A 709 -51.40 -44.22 -43.63
N GLY A 710 -51.34 -45.55 -43.93
CA GLY A 710 -52.57 -46.36 -44.16
C GLY A 710 -52.46 -47.90 -44.33
N ILE A 711 -53.54 -48.66 -44.03
CA ILE A 711 -53.74 -50.13 -44.28
C ILE A 711 -55.26 -50.48 -44.45
N ALA A 712 -55.65 -51.66 -45.00
CA ALA A 712 -57.06 -52.09 -45.20
C ALA A 712 -57.33 -53.63 -45.32
N LEU A 713 -58.56 -54.11 -45.00
CA LEU A 713 -59.10 -55.50 -45.03
C LEU A 713 -60.26 -55.76 -46.04
N ASP A 714 -60.71 -57.03 -46.18
CA ASP A 714 -61.83 -57.47 -47.06
C ASP A 714 -63.22 -57.70 -46.40
N LYS A 715 -63.31 -57.89 -45.07
CA LYS A 715 -64.57 -57.97 -44.28
C LYS A 715 -64.36 -57.43 -42.86
N GLN A 716 -65.46 -57.14 -42.14
CA GLN A 716 -65.41 -56.36 -40.90
C GLN A 716 -66.23 -56.88 -39.68
N GLU A 717 -67.29 -57.70 -39.81
CA GLU A 717 -68.10 -58.19 -38.64
C GLU A 717 -68.78 -59.58 -38.83
N ALA A 718 -69.05 -60.31 -37.73
CA ALA A 718 -69.91 -61.52 -37.63
C ALA A 718 -70.31 -61.90 -36.16
N GLU A 719 -71.38 -62.69 -35.95
CA GLU A 719 -71.87 -63.11 -34.61
C GLU A 719 -72.35 -64.57 -34.53
N LEU A 720 -72.13 -65.20 -33.37
CA LEU A 720 -72.26 -66.62 -33.03
C LEU A 720 -72.63 -66.75 -31.53
N ASP A 721 -73.23 -67.86 -31.09
CA ASP A 721 -73.24 -68.27 -29.66
C ASP A 721 -72.00 -69.18 -29.40
N MET A 722 -71.84 -69.90 -28.29
CA MET A 722 -70.70 -70.80 -28.02
C MET A 722 -70.61 -72.03 -29.00
N THR A 723 -70.53 -71.79 -30.35
CA THR A 723 -70.74 -72.71 -31.53
C THR A 723 -70.10 -72.46 -32.97
N GLU A 724 -70.30 -71.36 -33.75
CA GLU A 724 -70.12 -71.31 -35.28
C GLU A 724 -68.89 -70.51 -35.93
N LYS A 725 -68.71 -70.24 -37.27
CA LYS A 725 -67.34 -69.95 -37.91
C LYS A 725 -67.16 -68.89 -39.06
N LEU A 726 -65.91 -68.41 -39.39
CA LEU A 726 -65.59 -67.27 -40.36
C LEU A 726 -64.17 -67.29 -41.11
N GLN A 727 -63.85 -66.37 -42.08
CA GLN A 727 -62.58 -66.23 -42.91
C GLN A 727 -62.30 -64.83 -43.59
N LEU A 728 -61.02 -64.33 -43.74
CA LEU A 728 -60.58 -62.90 -44.06
C LEU A 728 -59.25 -62.62 -44.93
N ASN A 729 -58.91 -61.35 -45.40
CA ASN A 729 -57.72 -60.85 -46.24
C ASN A 729 -57.28 -59.28 -46.16
N ALA A 730 -56.07 -58.76 -46.62
CA ALA A 730 -55.46 -57.35 -46.34
C ALA A 730 -54.53 -56.52 -47.38
N LYS A 731 -54.13 -55.19 -47.16
CA LYS A 731 -53.20 -54.24 -47.96
C LYS A 731 -52.64 -52.88 -47.29
N ILE A 732 -51.45 -52.27 -47.64
CA ILE A 732 -50.75 -51.01 -47.06
C ILE A 732 -50.61 -49.71 -47.97
N MET A 733 -50.39 -48.47 -47.40
CA MET A 733 -50.09 -47.14 -48.05
C MET A 733 -49.28 -46.11 -47.18
N PRO A 734 -48.60 -45.06 -47.74
CA PRO A 734 -48.29 -44.76 -49.14
C PRO A 734 -46.95 -45.38 -49.57
N GLU A 735 -46.76 -45.56 -50.88
CA GLU A 735 -45.70 -46.42 -51.43
C GLU A 735 -44.25 -45.93 -51.24
N ASN A 736 -44.01 -44.66 -50.88
CA ASN A 736 -42.67 -44.14 -50.62
C ASN A 736 -42.36 -43.92 -49.12
N ALA A 737 -43.23 -44.39 -48.23
CA ALA A 737 -42.97 -44.34 -46.80
C ALA A 737 -41.94 -45.41 -46.39
N THR A 738 -41.24 -45.15 -45.28
CA THR A 738 -39.92 -45.75 -45.02
C THR A 738 -39.92 -47.26 -44.70
N ILE A 739 -41.07 -47.90 -44.42
CA ILE A 739 -41.24 -49.33 -44.02
C ILE A 739 -42.61 -49.88 -44.51
N GLN A 740 -42.77 -51.19 -44.85
CA GLN A 740 -43.95 -51.74 -45.59
C GLN A 740 -44.50 -53.18 -45.25
N THR A 741 -44.25 -53.82 -44.10
CA THR A 741 -44.70 -55.22 -43.82
C THR A 741 -45.98 -55.34 -42.95
N VAL A 742 -46.65 -56.51 -42.94
CA VAL A 742 -47.90 -56.78 -42.16
C VAL A 742 -47.90 -58.08 -41.34
N LYS A 743 -48.71 -58.14 -40.27
CA LYS A 743 -48.92 -59.32 -39.39
C LYS A 743 -50.40 -59.50 -38.99
N TRP A 744 -50.85 -60.73 -38.76
CA TRP A 744 -52.23 -61.11 -38.40
C TRP A 744 -52.34 -61.64 -36.97
N TYR A 745 -53.45 -61.35 -36.29
CA TYR A 745 -53.73 -61.77 -34.93
C TYR A 745 -55.23 -62.01 -34.71
N SER A 746 -55.61 -63.06 -33.98
CA SER A 746 -56.89 -63.08 -33.25
C SER A 746 -56.65 -62.38 -31.92
N SER A 747 -57.61 -61.58 -31.45
CA SER A 747 -57.54 -60.99 -30.12
C SER A 747 -57.63 -62.05 -29.01
N ASP A 748 -58.22 -63.22 -29.28
CA ASP A 748 -58.37 -64.32 -28.32
C ASP A 748 -58.55 -65.68 -29.04
N GLU A 749 -57.53 -66.53 -29.02
CA GLU A 749 -57.53 -67.87 -29.61
C GLU A 749 -58.22 -68.97 -28.78
N GLU A 750 -58.50 -68.71 -27.51
CA GLU A 750 -59.29 -69.62 -26.65
C GLU A 750 -60.80 -69.35 -26.81
N THR A 751 -61.16 -68.09 -27.08
CA THR A 751 -62.47 -67.72 -27.61
C THR A 751 -62.63 -68.19 -29.05
N ALA A 752 -61.85 -67.64 -29.99
CA ALA A 752 -61.72 -68.20 -31.34
C ALA A 752 -60.35 -68.00 -32.03
N THR A 753 -59.73 -69.12 -32.40
CA THR A 753 -58.42 -69.18 -33.10
C THR A 753 -58.48 -68.54 -34.49
N VAL A 754 -57.42 -67.86 -34.93
CA VAL A 754 -57.22 -67.51 -36.35
C VAL A 754 -55.83 -67.94 -36.84
N ASP A 755 -55.74 -68.46 -38.07
CA ASP A 755 -54.46 -68.87 -38.66
C ASP A 755 -53.77 -67.76 -39.47
N GLU A 756 -52.52 -68.01 -39.90
CA GLU A 756 -51.70 -67.11 -40.74
C GLU A 756 -52.34 -66.72 -42.09
N LYS A 757 -53.50 -67.29 -42.43
CA LYS A 757 -54.27 -67.06 -43.66
C LYS A 757 -55.69 -66.54 -43.39
N GLY A 758 -56.09 -66.33 -42.12
CA GLY A 758 -57.32 -65.64 -41.73
C GLY A 758 -58.56 -66.49 -41.40
N LEU A 759 -58.46 -67.78 -41.01
CA LEU A 759 -59.61 -68.69 -40.73
C LEU A 759 -60.01 -68.80 -39.23
N VAL A 760 -61.28 -68.58 -38.85
CA VAL A 760 -61.75 -68.39 -37.44
C VAL A 760 -62.57 -69.55 -36.85
N THR A 761 -62.39 -69.94 -35.56
CA THR A 761 -63.09 -71.10 -34.90
C THR A 761 -63.34 -70.98 -33.38
N PRO A 762 -64.58 -71.18 -32.86
CA PRO A 762 -64.94 -71.11 -31.43
C PRO A 762 -64.43 -72.27 -30.58
N LYS A 763 -64.18 -71.96 -29.31
CA LYS A 763 -64.11 -72.97 -28.23
C LYS A 763 -64.69 -72.47 -26.90
N LYS A 764 -64.67 -71.16 -26.69
CA LYS A 764 -65.26 -70.47 -25.54
C LYS A 764 -66.07 -69.27 -26.02
N ALA A 765 -67.07 -68.92 -25.24
CA ALA A 765 -67.74 -67.64 -25.24
C ALA A 765 -66.78 -66.45 -25.12
N GLY A 766 -66.97 -65.45 -25.98
CA GLY A 766 -66.23 -64.20 -26.04
C GLY A 766 -66.25 -63.64 -27.46
N ASN A 767 -65.67 -62.45 -27.67
CA ASN A 767 -65.50 -61.92 -29.02
C ASN A 767 -64.03 -62.06 -29.44
N ALA A 768 -63.80 -62.61 -30.63
CA ALA A 768 -62.51 -62.65 -31.28
C ALA A 768 -62.47 -61.60 -32.40
N GLU A 769 -61.66 -60.57 -32.22
CA GLU A 769 -61.36 -59.58 -33.26
C GLU A 769 -60.10 -59.97 -34.01
N ILE A 770 -60.22 -60.16 -35.32
CA ILE A 770 -59.12 -60.51 -36.19
C ILE A 770 -58.51 -59.22 -36.73
N THR A 771 -57.26 -58.94 -36.35
CA THR A 771 -56.55 -57.70 -36.66
C THR A 771 -55.39 -57.94 -37.62
N VAL A 772 -55.18 -57.02 -38.56
CA VAL A 772 -53.93 -56.86 -39.33
C VAL A 772 -53.25 -55.53 -39.01
N ILE A 773 -51.91 -55.51 -38.89
CA ILE A 773 -51.12 -54.32 -38.48
C ILE A 773 -49.91 -54.06 -39.38
N SER A 774 -49.53 -52.80 -39.60
CA SER A 774 -48.29 -52.36 -40.26
C SER A 774 -47.08 -52.38 -39.31
N ASP A 775 -45.94 -52.84 -39.81
CA ASP A 775 -44.73 -53.12 -39.00
C ASP A 775 -43.75 -51.93 -38.87
N ASP A 776 -44.22 -50.71 -39.10
CA ASP A 776 -43.38 -49.50 -39.25
C ASP A 776 -43.28 -48.62 -38.00
N GLY A 777 -44.04 -48.94 -36.95
CA GLY A 777 -44.15 -48.14 -35.73
C GLY A 777 -45.15 -46.99 -35.78
N ALA A 778 -45.85 -46.76 -36.91
CA ALA A 778 -47.04 -45.89 -36.95
C ALA A 778 -48.33 -46.60 -36.46
N SER A 779 -48.27 -47.90 -36.16
CA SER A 779 -49.34 -48.71 -35.57
C SER A 779 -50.65 -48.68 -36.35
N ILE A 780 -50.57 -48.69 -37.67
CA ILE A 780 -51.73 -48.56 -38.55
C ILE A 780 -52.34 -49.95 -38.75
N THR A 781 -53.64 -50.09 -38.49
CA THR A 781 -54.36 -51.37 -38.41
C THR A 781 -55.64 -51.36 -39.22
N ASP A 782 -56.12 -52.55 -39.61
CA ASP A 782 -57.53 -52.77 -39.98
C ASP A 782 -58.01 -54.13 -39.42
N LYS A 783 -59.32 -54.29 -39.22
CA LYS A 783 -59.90 -55.25 -38.27
C LYS A 783 -61.24 -55.87 -38.71
N CYS A 784 -61.50 -57.09 -38.26
CA CYS A 784 -62.80 -57.76 -38.40
C CYS A 784 -63.25 -58.39 -37.07
N HIS A 785 -64.44 -58.05 -36.60
CA HIS A 785 -64.98 -58.49 -35.31
C HIS A 785 -65.80 -59.80 -35.43
N VAL A 786 -65.70 -60.71 -34.46
CA VAL A 786 -66.43 -62.00 -34.43
C VAL A 786 -66.94 -62.27 -33.00
N THR A 787 -68.24 -62.47 -32.80
CA THR A 787 -68.89 -62.59 -31.46
C THR A 787 -69.30 -64.04 -31.12
N ILE A 788 -69.18 -64.50 -29.86
CA ILE A 788 -69.46 -65.87 -29.33
C ILE A 788 -69.93 -65.75 -27.83
N THR A 789 -70.87 -66.54 -27.26
CA THR A 789 -71.39 -66.28 -25.86
C THR A 789 -71.82 -67.50 -24.96
N ASP A 790 -71.58 -67.45 -23.63
CA ASP A 790 -72.03 -68.34 -22.50
C ASP A 790 -71.92 -67.56 -21.17
N LYS A 791 -72.95 -66.75 -20.92
CA LYS A 791 -72.86 -65.57 -20.05
C LYS A 791 -72.71 -65.88 -18.56
N ALA A 792 -73.08 -67.07 -18.11
CA ALA A 792 -72.90 -67.46 -16.71
C ALA A 792 -71.47 -67.90 -16.40
N LYS A 793 -70.90 -68.72 -17.30
CA LYS A 793 -69.49 -69.14 -17.21
C LYS A 793 -68.57 -67.95 -17.43
N GLU A 794 -68.94 -66.99 -18.29
CA GLU A 794 -68.21 -65.73 -18.44
C GLU A 794 -67.92 -65.06 -17.09
N VAL A 795 -68.85 -65.02 -16.14
CA VAL A 795 -68.60 -64.36 -14.84
C VAL A 795 -67.81 -65.22 -13.86
N ASP A 796 -68.10 -66.51 -13.72
CA ASP A 796 -67.26 -67.39 -12.87
C ASP A 796 -65.83 -67.48 -13.43
N ASP A 797 -65.66 -67.46 -14.75
CA ASP A 797 -64.35 -67.39 -15.42
C ASP A 797 -63.69 -66.02 -15.24
N LEU A 798 -64.45 -64.91 -15.24
CA LEU A 798 -63.89 -63.59 -14.95
C LEU A 798 -63.40 -63.51 -13.50
N ILE A 799 -64.09 -64.15 -12.55
CA ILE A 799 -63.65 -64.27 -11.15
C ILE A 799 -62.43 -65.22 -11.04
N ASP A 800 -62.44 -66.38 -11.70
CA ASP A 800 -61.27 -67.28 -11.72
C ASP A 800 -60.04 -66.65 -12.41
N ALA A 801 -60.26 -65.85 -13.46
CA ALA A 801 -59.20 -65.18 -14.22
C ALA A 801 -58.53 -64.01 -13.48
N ILE A 802 -59.07 -63.62 -12.31
CA ILE A 802 -58.35 -62.80 -11.33
C ILE A 802 -57.11 -63.55 -10.84
N GLY A 803 -57.22 -64.87 -10.66
CA GLY A 803 -56.16 -65.77 -10.25
C GLY A 803 -55.60 -65.47 -8.86
N THR A 804 -54.29 -65.69 -8.67
CA THR A 804 -53.58 -65.06 -7.56
C THR A 804 -53.60 -63.55 -7.77
N VAL A 805 -54.09 -62.82 -6.77
CA VAL A 805 -54.29 -61.38 -6.85
C VAL A 805 -52.94 -60.66 -7.02
N THR A 806 -52.88 -59.74 -7.97
CA THR A 806 -51.71 -58.88 -8.25
C THR A 806 -52.16 -57.48 -8.65
N LEU A 807 -51.22 -56.54 -8.80
CA LEU A 807 -51.49 -55.14 -9.17
C LEU A 807 -52.15 -54.96 -10.55
N GLU A 808 -51.99 -55.94 -11.44
CA GLU A 808 -52.62 -55.94 -12.77
C GLU A 808 -54.03 -56.54 -12.73
N SER A 809 -54.40 -57.24 -11.64
CA SER A 809 -55.72 -57.86 -11.50
C SER A 809 -56.87 -56.85 -11.39
N LYS A 810 -56.62 -55.55 -11.18
CA LYS A 810 -57.70 -54.55 -10.93
C LYS A 810 -58.75 -54.51 -12.02
N ALA A 811 -58.32 -54.43 -13.28
CA ALA A 811 -59.23 -54.39 -14.41
C ALA A 811 -60.09 -55.67 -14.47
N LYS A 812 -59.50 -56.84 -14.16
CA LYS A 812 -60.22 -58.11 -14.13
C LYS A 812 -61.19 -58.20 -12.96
N ILE A 813 -60.81 -57.71 -11.77
CA ILE A 813 -61.66 -57.63 -10.58
C ILE A 813 -62.88 -56.73 -10.85
N ASP A 814 -62.65 -55.53 -11.39
CA ASP A 814 -63.72 -54.58 -11.71
C ASP A 814 -64.64 -55.12 -12.80
N ILE A 815 -64.08 -55.69 -13.88
CA ILE A 815 -64.85 -56.33 -14.96
C ILE A 815 -65.65 -57.53 -14.43
N ALA A 816 -65.08 -58.36 -13.55
CA ALA A 816 -65.78 -59.49 -12.93
C ALA A 816 -66.95 -59.02 -12.05
N ARG A 817 -66.76 -57.93 -11.28
CA ARG A 817 -67.80 -57.33 -10.44
C ARG A 817 -68.94 -56.72 -11.27
N ASP A 818 -68.62 -55.98 -12.31
CA ASP A 818 -69.63 -55.36 -13.18
C ASP A 818 -70.36 -56.41 -14.04
N ALA A 819 -69.63 -57.39 -14.60
CA ALA A 819 -70.24 -58.51 -15.31
C ALA A 819 -71.16 -59.32 -14.39
N TYR A 820 -70.74 -59.65 -13.16
CA TYR A 820 -71.61 -60.29 -12.15
C TYR A 820 -72.88 -59.48 -11.92
N ASN A 821 -72.78 -58.16 -11.77
CA ASN A 821 -73.94 -57.31 -11.55
C ASN A 821 -74.94 -57.31 -12.72
N THR A 822 -74.50 -57.52 -13.97
CA THR A 822 -75.36 -57.45 -15.18
C THR A 822 -76.08 -58.74 -15.57
N LEU A 823 -75.65 -59.91 -15.11
CA LEU A 823 -76.26 -61.21 -15.47
C LEU A 823 -77.75 -61.36 -15.08
N THR A 824 -78.48 -62.21 -15.80
CA THR A 824 -79.85 -62.63 -15.42
C THR A 824 -79.82 -63.57 -14.21
N ALA A 825 -80.95 -63.79 -13.54
CA ALA A 825 -81.01 -64.66 -12.35
C ALA A 825 -80.52 -66.10 -12.63
N GLU A 826 -80.93 -66.69 -13.76
CA GLU A 826 -80.52 -68.03 -14.22
C GLU A 826 -79.03 -68.12 -14.57
N GLN A 827 -78.41 -66.98 -14.91
CA GLN A 827 -76.98 -66.87 -15.15
C GLN A 827 -76.20 -66.61 -13.85
N LYS A 828 -76.77 -65.86 -12.89
CA LYS A 828 -76.20 -65.56 -11.56
C LYS A 828 -76.20 -66.76 -10.63
N GLU A 829 -77.24 -67.60 -10.63
CA GLU A 829 -77.26 -68.85 -9.84
C GLU A 829 -76.21 -69.87 -10.33
N ARG A 830 -75.76 -69.73 -11.58
CA ARG A 830 -74.62 -70.47 -12.16
C ARG A 830 -73.24 -69.84 -11.81
N VAL A 831 -73.18 -68.71 -11.11
CA VAL A 831 -71.93 -68.12 -10.58
C VAL A 831 -71.70 -68.62 -9.16
N THR A 832 -70.59 -69.32 -8.97
CA THR A 832 -70.25 -70.06 -7.75
C THR A 832 -69.17 -69.40 -6.89
N LYS A 833 -68.52 -68.32 -7.39
CA LYS A 833 -67.25 -67.82 -6.82
C LYS A 833 -67.26 -66.40 -6.22
N LEU A 834 -68.44 -65.82 -5.98
CA LEU A 834 -68.59 -64.44 -5.47
C LEU A 834 -67.69 -64.09 -4.27
N ASN A 835 -67.54 -65.01 -3.31
CA ASN A 835 -66.72 -64.82 -2.12
C ASN A 835 -65.23 -64.54 -2.47
N VAL A 836 -64.73 -65.20 -3.52
CA VAL A 836 -63.35 -65.08 -4.01
C VAL A 836 -63.12 -63.70 -4.62
N LEU A 837 -64.14 -63.12 -5.27
CA LEU A 837 -64.10 -61.75 -5.80
C LEU A 837 -63.97 -60.72 -4.65
N GLU A 838 -64.75 -60.88 -3.58
CA GLU A 838 -64.71 -59.99 -2.40
C GLU A 838 -63.42 -60.07 -1.59
N GLU A 839 -62.79 -61.24 -1.54
CA GLU A 839 -61.44 -61.40 -0.96
C GLU A 839 -60.36 -60.84 -1.89
N SER A 840 -60.55 -60.99 -3.22
CA SER A 840 -59.62 -60.46 -4.22
C SER A 840 -59.56 -58.93 -4.24
N GLU A 841 -60.70 -58.25 -4.05
CA GLU A 841 -60.76 -56.79 -3.93
C GLU A 841 -59.90 -56.27 -2.77
N LYS A 842 -59.97 -56.92 -1.59
CA LYS A 842 -59.20 -56.51 -0.40
C LYS A 842 -57.72 -56.81 -0.52
N GLU A 843 -57.37 -57.96 -1.06
CA GLU A 843 -55.98 -58.36 -1.27
C GLU A 843 -55.32 -57.48 -2.35
N TYR A 844 -56.09 -57.05 -3.36
CA TYR A 844 -55.64 -56.08 -4.35
C TYR A 844 -55.26 -54.75 -3.68
N ASP A 845 -56.13 -54.19 -2.84
CA ASP A 845 -55.86 -52.92 -2.17
C ASP A 845 -54.66 -53.01 -1.21
N ARG A 846 -54.44 -54.17 -0.57
CA ARG A 846 -53.23 -54.44 0.24
C ARG A 846 -51.97 -54.44 -0.62
N LEU A 847 -51.96 -55.21 -1.71
CA LEU A 847 -50.84 -55.29 -2.64
C LEU A 847 -50.56 -53.95 -3.30
N LYS A 848 -51.60 -53.19 -3.65
CA LYS A 848 -51.52 -51.82 -4.16
C LYS A 848 -50.80 -50.91 -3.16
N GLY A 849 -51.19 -50.93 -1.89
CA GLY A 849 -50.52 -50.16 -0.84
C GLY A 849 -49.05 -50.57 -0.62
N GLU A 850 -48.73 -51.86 -0.72
CA GLU A 850 -47.35 -52.37 -0.61
C GLU A 850 -46.49 -52.02 -1.83
N ALA A 851 -47.06 -52.05 -3.03
CA ALA A 851 -46.35 -51.70 -4.26
C ALA A 851 -46.19 -50.19 -4.45
N ASP A 852 -47.21 -49.39 -4.11
CA ASP A 852 -47.10 -47.93 -4.11
C ASP A 852 -46.07 -47.48 -3.05
N LYS A 853 -45.94 -48.21 -1.93
CA LYS A 853 -44.84 -48.01 -0.95
C LYS A 853 -43.47 -48.43 -1.54
N GLU A 854 -43.38 -49.61 -2.14
CA GLU A 854 -42.13 -50.13 -2.73
C GLU A 854 -41.62 -49.24 -3.88
N GLU A 855 -42.53 -48.68 -4.68
CA GLU A 855 -42.22 -47.70 -5.73
C GLU A 855 -41.79 -46.35 -5.12
N ALA A 856 -42.43 -45.90 -4.02
CA ALA A 856 -42.01 -44.70 -3.31
C ALA A 856 -40.63 -44.86 -2.63
N ASP A 857 -40.36 -46.03 -2.05
CA ASP A 857 -39.07 -46.37 -1.44
C ASP A 857 -37.96 -46.45 -2.50
N LYS A 858 -38.25 -47.04 -3.67
CA LYS A 858 -37.37 -47.01 -4.85
C LYS A 858 -37.14 -45.60 -5.40
N ALA A 859 -38.18 -44.77 -5.46
CA ALA A 859 -38.06 -43.38 -5.91
C ALA A 859 -37.20 -42.55 -4.93
N ALA A 860 -37.32 -42.79 -3.62
CA ALA A 860 -36.49 -42.15 -2.60
C ALA A 860 -35.02 -42.58 -2.69
N ALA A 861 -34.75 -43.88 -2.87
CA ALA A 861 -33.41 -44.40 -3.11
C ALA A 861 -32.80 -43.85 -4.41
N LYS A 862 -33.56 -43.88 -5.52
CA LYS A 862 -33.15 -43.33 -6.81
C LYS A 862 -32.83 -41.84 -6.74
N ALA A 863 -33.56 -41.05 -5.94
CA ALA A 863 -33.25 -39.63 -5.76
C ALA A 863 -31.86 -39.41 -5.12
N VAL A 864 -31.37 -40.35 -4.33
CA VAL A 864 -30.00 -40.36 -3.79
C VAL A 864 -29.00 -40.84 -4.85
N ASP A 865 -29.30 -41.92 -5.58
CA ASP A 865 -28.44 -42.37 -6.70
C ASP A 865 -28.25 -41.28 -7.78
N ASP A 866 -29.30 -40.51 -8.06
CA ASP A 866 -29.27 -39.37 -8.98
C ASP A 866 -28.49 -38.17 -8.41
N LEU A 867 -28.24 -38.10 -7.09
CA LEU A 867 -27.33 -37.12 -6.48
C LEU A 867 -25.88 -37.62 -6.53
N ILE A 868 -25.67 -38.93 -6.33
CA ILE A 868 -24.36 -39.57 -6.42
C ILE A 868 -23.81 -39.48 -7.85
N GLU A 869 -24.62 -39.73 -8.88
CA GLU A 869 -24.21 -39.53 -10.28
C GLU A 869 -23.79 -38.09 -10.59
N LYS A 870 -24.42 -37.10 -9.95
CA LYS A 870 -24.10 -35.68 -10.14
C LYS A 870 -22.78 -35.25 -9.50
N ILE A 871 -22.12 -36.11 -8.72
CA ILE A 871 -20.76 -35.86 -8.23
C ILE A 871 -19.76 -35.89 -9.41
N GLY A 872 -19.96 -36.80 -10.37
CA GLY A 872 -19.11 -36.92 -11.55
C GLY A 872 -17.67 -37.32 -11.22
N GLU A 873 -16.70 -36.70 -11.90
CA GLU A 873 -15.29 -36.82 -11.53
C GLU A 873 -15.02 -36.07 -10.23
N VAL A 874 -14.39 -36.76 -9.28
CA VAL A 874 -14.13 -36.21 -7.94
C VAL A 874 -12.95 -35.26 -7.99
N THR A 875 -13.21 -33.99 -7.70
CA THR A 875 -12.25 -32.90 -7.64
C THR A 875 -12.34 -32.18 -6.29
N ILE A 876 -11.47 -31.21 -6.05
CA ILE A 876 -11.45 -30.43 -4.80
C ILE A 876 -12.71 -29.58 -4.59
N ASP A 877 -13.48 -29.30 -5.65
CA ASP A 877 -14.77 -28.59 -5.56
C ASP A 877 -15.97 -29.52 -5.27
N SER A 878 -15.80 -30.84 -5.46
CA SER A 878 -16.89 -31.84 -5.36
C SER A 878 -17.44 -32.01 -3.95
N GLY A 879 -16.75 -31.50 -2.91
CA GLY A 879 -17.10 -31.71 -1.49
C GLY A 879 -18.54 -31.33 -1.13
N LYS A 880 -19.08 -30.27 -1.74
CA LYS A 880 -20.48 -29.86 -1.51
C LYS A 880 -21.49 -30.85 -2.10
N GLN A 881 -21.19 -31.43 -3.26
CA GLN A 881 -22.06 -32.43 -3.91
C GLN A 881 -22.01 -33.76 -3.15
N ILE A 882 -20.80 -34.17 -2.72
CA ILE A 882 -20.58 -35.35 -1.88
C ILE A 882 -21.34 -35.21 -0.55
N GLN A 883 -21.21 -34.07 0.14
CA GLN A 883 -21.96 -33.79 1.36
C GLN A 883 -23.48 -33.83 1.13
N GLN A 884 -23.97 -33.24 0.04
CA GLN A 884 -25.41 -33.26 -0.29
C GLN A 884 -25.93 -34.68 -0.56
N ALA A 885 -25.16 -35.53 -1.23
CA ALA A 885 -25.49 -36.93 -1.46
C ALA A 885 -25.50 -37.73 -0.14
N ARG A 886 -24.47 -37.57 0.71
CA ARG A 886 -24.40 -38.21 2.04
C ARG A 886 -25.54 -37.77 2.96
N GLU A 887 -25.84 -36.47 3.02
CA GLU A 887 -26.96 -35.95 3.81
C GLU A 887 -28.34 -36.37 3.28
N ALA A 888 -28.46 -36.69 1.99
CA ALA A 888 -29.68 -37.24 1.41
C ALA A 888 -29.80 -38.73 1.74
N PHE A 889 -28.71 -39.49 1.57
CA PHE A 889 -28.62 -40.90 1.96
C PHE A 889 -28.99 -41.09 3.44
N GLU A 890 -28.42 -40.30 4.36
CA GLU A 890 -28.66 -40.49 5.79
C GLU A 890 -30.12 -40.25 6.24
N LYS A 891 -30.92 -39.52 5.44
CA LYS A 891 -32.34 -39.23 5.70
C LYS A 891 -33.29 -40.35 5.26
N LEU A 892 -32.81 -41.34 4.50
CA LEU A 892 -33.59 -42.51 4.09
C LEU A 892 -33.84 -43.47 5.27
N THR A 893 -34.95 -44.20 5.23
CA THR A 893 -35.20 -45.31 6.17
C THR A 893 -34.26 -46.50 5.89
N PRO A 894 -34.08 -47.46 6.83
CA PRO A 894 -33.24 -48.63 6.57
C PRO A 894 -33.62 -49.39 5.29
N GLU A 895 -34.91 -49.59 5.06
CA GLU A 895 -35.47 -50.30 3.90
C GLU A 895 -35.37 -49.53 2.57
N GLN A 896 -35.04 -48.24 2.65
CA GLN A 896 -34.73 -47.37 1.52
C GLN A 896 -33.22 -47.30 1.27
N LYS A 897 -32.38 -47.28 2.33
CA LYS A 897 -30.92 -47.35 2.21
C LYS A 897 -30.46 -48.64 1.53
N GLU A 898 -31.08 -49.77 1.86
CA GLU A 898 -30.84 -51.08 1.19
C GLU A 898 -31.13 -51.07 -0.32
N LYS A 899 -31.83 -50.06 -0.85
CA LYS A 899 -32.18 -49.92 -2.27
C LYS A 899 -31.32 -48.90 -3.03
N VAL A 900 -30.36 -48.23 -2.38
CA VAL A 900 -29.46 -47.26 -3.04
C VAL A 900 -28.33 -48.03 -3.71
N GLU A 901 -28.33 -48.08 -5.04
CA GLU A 901 -27.40 -48.93 -5.80
C GLU A 901 -25.96 -48.37 -5.82
N LYS A 902 -25.78 -47.06 -5.59
CA LYS A 902 -24.51 -46.35 -5.78
C LYS A 902 -23.86 -45.89 -4.47
N GLU A 903 -24.28 -46.41 -3.31
CA GLU A 903 -23.66 -46.09 -2.01
C GLU A 903 -22.14 -46.32 -2.03
N GLU A 904 -21.67 -47.37 -2.70
CA GLU A 904 -20.24 -47.66 -2.81
C GLU A 904 -19.48 -46.64 -3.67
N ILE A 905 -20.12 -46.07 -4.69
CA ILE A 905 -19.56 -44.97 -5.49
C ILE A 905 -19.44 -43.71 -4.63
N LEU A 906 -20.41 -43.44 -3.75
CA LEU A 906 -20.34 -42.33 -2.79
C LEU A 906 -19.17 -42.50 -1.80
N LYS A 907 -18.95 -43.70 -1.26
CA LYS A 907 -17.80 -43.97 -0.38
C LYS A 907 -16.46 -43.76 -1.09
N VAL A 908 -16.32 -44.33 -2.29
CA VAL A 908 -15.11 -44.14 -3.11
C VAL A 908 -14.91 -42.66 -3.45
N ALA A 909 -15.98 -41.89 -3.64
CA ALA A 909 -15.89 -40.45 -3.85
C ALA A 909 -15.47 -39.68 -2.59
N GLU A 910 -15.96 -40.06 -1.41
CA GLU A 910 -15.55 -39.48 -0.12
C GLU A 910 -14.07 -39.76 0.18
N GLU A 911 -13.61 -41.00 -0.05
CA GLU A 911 -12.20 -41.39 0.09
C GLU A 911 -11.32 -40.62 -0.91
N LYS A 912 -11.71 -40.55 -2.18
CA LYS A 912 -10.95 -39.84 -3.22
C LYS A 912 -10.87 -38.33 -2.95
N TYR A 913 -11.95 -37.75 -2.42
CA TYR A 913 -11.99 -36.34 -2.02
C TYR A 913 -11.06 -36.06 -0.84
N ALA A 914 -11.00 -36.97 0.14
CA ALA A 914 -10.06 -36.87 1.27
C ALA A 914 -8.59 -37.00 0.82
N GLU A 915 -8.28 -37.86 -0.16
CA GLU A 915 -6.95 -37.93 -0.78
C GLU A 915 -6.56 -36.59 -1.44
N LEU A 916 -7.46 -35.97 -2.20
CA LEU A 916 -7.20 -34.71 -2.90
C LEU A 916 -6.98 -33.54 -1.92
N LEU A 917 -7.80 -33.45 -0.87
CA LEU A 917 -7.59 -32.51 0.23
C LEU A 917 -6.21 -32.70 0.89
N LEU A 918 -5.79 -33.95 1.13
CA LEU A 918 -4.48 -34.23 1.71
C LEU A 918 -3.33 -33.80 0.78
N VAL A 919 -3.48 -33.98 -0.54
CA VAL A 919 -2.49 -33.51 -1.54
C VAL A 919 -2.40 -31.98 -1.55
N GLU A 920 -3.54 -31.27 -1.52
CA GLU A 920 -3.58 -29.82 -1.46
C GLU A 920 -2.94 -29.28 -0.16
N GLU A 921 -3.28 -29.87 0.99
CA GLU A 921 -2.70 -29.52 2.29
C GLU A 921 -1.18 -29.75 2.34
N LYS A 922 -0.68 -30.82 1.71
CA LYS A 922 0.77 -31.03 1.54
C LYS A 922 1.42 -29.92 0.74
N GLU A 923 0.85 -29.53 -0.39
CA GLU A 923 1.45 -28.51 -1.26
C GLU A 923 1.41 -27.13 -0.60
N ASN A 924 0.30 -26.78 0.05
CA ASN A 924 0.18 -25.58 0.88
C ASN A 924 1.22 -25.55 2.02
N ALA A 925 1.47 -26.68 2.69
CA ALA A 925 2.48 -26.80 3.73
C ALA A 925 3.93 -26.67 3.21
N LYS A 926 4.23 -27.21 2.01
CA LYS A 926 5.54 -27.03 1.35
C LYS A 926 5.77 -25.56 1.00
N ASN A 927 4.78 -24.91 0.39
CA ASN A 927 4.82 -23.49 0.04
C ASN A 927 4.96 -22.60 1.29
N LEU A 928 4.31 -22.98 2.39
CA LEU A 928 4.45 -22.30 3.68
C LEU A 928 5.87 -22.37 4.23
N LEU A 929 6.60 -23.48 4.04
CA LEU A 929 8.01 -23.57 4.46
C LEU A 929 8.97 -22.77 3.58
N ASP A 930 8.78 -22.76 2.25
CA ASP A 930 9.60 -21.94 1.34
C ASP A 930 9.52 -20.45 1.67
N ASN A 931 8.32 -19.99 2.04
CA ASN A 931 8.04 -18.58 2.30
C ASN A 931 8.10 -18.21 3.80
N TYR A 932 8.54 -19.13 4.69
CA TYR A 932 8.53 -18.90 6.13
C TYR A 932 9.63 -17.94 6.62
N LYS A 933 10.80 -17.99 5.98
CA LYS A 933 11.95 -17.12 6.29
C LYS A 933 12.49 -16.53 5.00
N ASN A 934 12.76 -15.23 5.02
CA ASN A 934 13.40 -14.55 3.91
C ASN A 934 14.91 -14.85 3.89
N LEU A 935 15.37 -15.67 2.94
CA LEU A 935 16.77 -16.07 2.84
C LEU A 935 17.75 -14.89 2.70
N THR A 936 17.32 -13.71 2.23
CA THR A 936 18.22 -12.55 2.06
C THR A 936 18.63 -11.91 3.39
N GLU A 937 17.92 -12.20 4.50
CA GLU A 937 18.25 -11.72 5.85
C GLU A 937 19.34 -12.55 6.53
N TYR A 938 19.85 -13.58 5.85
CA TYR A 938 20.81 -14.56 6.38
C TYR A 938 22.09 -14.56 5.56
N ARG A 939 23.24 -14.72 6.21
CA ARG A 939 24.52 -14.94 5.52
C ARG A 939 24.52 -16.30 4.81
N GLN A 940 25.43 -16.47 3.86
CA GLN A 940 25.45 -17.62 2.95
C GLN A 940 25.43 -19.00 3.65
N GLU A 941 26.13 -19.15 4.78
CA GLU A 941 26.13 -20.40 5.55
C GLU A 941 24.75 -20.70 6.17
N GLN A 942 24.10 -19.69 6.76
CA GLN A 942 22.77 -19.82 7.35
C GLN A 942 21.68 -20.01 6.28
N GLN A 943 21.85 -19.45 5.08
CA GLN A 943 20.98 -19.76 3.94
C GLN A 943 21.02 -21.24 3.55
N GLU A 944 22.20 -21.86 3.52
CA GLU A 944 22.32 -23.29 3.21
C GLU A 944 21.75 -24.17 4.34
N GLU A 945 21.86 -23.74 5.60
CA GLU A 945 21.17 -24.39 6.72
C GLU A 945 19.64 -24.30 6.59
N LEU A 946 19.09 -23.12 6.30
CA LEU A 946 17.64 -22.95 6.08
C LEU A 946 17.15 -23.78 4.88
N LYS A 947 17.87 -23.77 3.75
CA LYS A 947 17.55 -24.62 2.58
C LYS A 947 17.56 -26.11 2.92
N ARG A 948 18.48 -26.54 3.81
CA ARG A 948 18.52 -27.93 4.31
C ARG A 948 17.30 -28.24 5.17
N ILE A 949 16.93 -27.36 6.11
CA ILE A 949 15.74 -27.55 6.97
C ILE A 949 14.46 -27.59 6.14
N ILE A 950 14.30 -26.68 5.16
CA ILE A 950 13.16 -26.67 4.22
C ILE A 950 13.12 -27.98 3.43
N ARG A 951 14.24 -28.45 2.88
CA ARG A 951 14.31 -29.72 2.14
C ARG A 951 13.93 -30.92 3.01
N GLU A 952 14.48 -31.02 4.22
CA GLU A 952 14.13 -32.05 5.20
C GLU A 952 12.63 -32.01 5.57
N GLY A 953 12.07 -30.82 5.77
CA GLY A 953 10.66 -30.59 6.09
C GLY A 953 9.72 -30.99 4.94
N LYS A 954 10.03 -30.59 3.70
CA LYS A 954 9.28 -30.99 2.49
C LYS A 954 9.24 -32.51 2.30
N THR A 955 10.37 -33.20 2.49
CA THR A 955 10.41 -34.67 2.44
C THR A 955 9.55 -35.31 3.53
N GLN A 956 9.47 -34.72 4.72
CA GLN A 956 8.61 -35.23 5.80
C GLN A 956 7.12 -34.94 5.56
N ILE A 957 6.77 -33.78 4.99
CA ILE A 957 5.41 -33.45 4.56
C ILE A 957 4.91 -34.44 3.49
N GLU A 958 5.75 -34.78 2.51
CA GLU A 958 5.39 -35.74 1.46
C GLU A 958 5.01 -37.12 2.04
N ASN A 959 5.71 -37.55 3.09
CA ASN A 959 5.48 -38.82 3.79
C ASN A 959 4.33 -38.78 4.82
N ALA A 960 3.70 -37.62 5.09
CA ALA A 960 2.60 -37.53 6.02
C ALA A 960 1.33 -38.21 5.47
N THR A 961 0.60 -38.93 6.31
CA THR A 961 -0.63 -39.66 5.95
C THR A 961 -1.92 -38.90 6.25
N ASP A 962 -1.81 -37.80 7.00
CA ASP A 962 -2.93 -36.99 7.49
C ASP A 962 -2.46 -35.57 7.80
N LYS A 963 -3.42 -34.65 7.98
CA LYS A 963 -3.17 -33.23 8.30
C LYS A 963 -2.43 -33.06 9.63
N ASP A 964 -2.74 -33.88 10.62
CA ASP A 964 -2.13 -33.86 11.95
C ASP A 964 -0.61 -34.18 11.90
N GLY A 965 -0.20 -35.01 10.94
CA GLY A 965 1.20 -35.29 10.61
C GLY A 965 1.88 -34.12 9.90
N ILE A 966 1.20 -33.49 8.94
CA ILE A 966 1.69 -32.30 8.23
C ILE A 966 1.96 -31.16 9.23
N ASP A 967 0.98 -30.85 10.08
CA ASP A 967 1.06 -29.75 11.06
C ASP A 967 2.22 -29.96 12.06
N LYS A 968 2.48 -31.21 12.50
CA LYS A 968 3.63 -31.56 13.36
C LYS A 968 4.96 -31.32 12.65
N VAL A 969 5.07 -31.72 11.38
CA VAL A 969 6.29 -31.53 10.57
C VAL A 969 6.54 -30.04 10.32
N VAL A 970 5.51 -29.29 9.91
CA VAL A 970 5.60 -27.84 9.70
C VAL A 970 6.05 -27.14 10.97
N LYS A 971 5.45 -27.46 12.12
CA LYS A 971 5.84 -26.89 13.41
C LYS A 971 7.32 -27.17 13.74
N ALA A 972 7.76 -28.42 13.63
CA ALA A 972 9.14 -28.80 13.92
C ALA A 972 10.17 -28.19 12.94
N ALA A 973 9.79 -27.98 11.67
CA ALA A 973 10.61 -27.27 10.70
C ALA A 973 10.72 -25.76 11.06
N LYS A 974 9.60 -25.12 11.41
CA LYS A 974 9.57 -23.72 11.84
C LYS A 974 10.43 -23.47 13.08
N GLU A 975 10.31 -24.29 14.12
CA GLU A 975 11.12 -24.20 15.34
C GLU A 975 12.64 -24.30 15.04
N LYS A 976 13.05 -25.13 14.07
CA LYS A 976 14.44 -25.19 13.61
C LYS A 976 14.85 -23.94 12.82
N MET A 977 13.99 -23.42 11.95
CA MET A 977 14.25 -22.22 11.15
C MET A 977 14.30 -20.95 12.00
N ASP A 978 13.52 -20.88 13.08
CA ASP A 978 13.55 -19.80 14.07
C ASP A 978 14.82 -19.79 14.93
N ALA A 979 15.51 -20.93 15.07
CA ALA A 979 16.76 -21.03 15.81
C ALA A 979 18.00 -20.58 15.01
N VAL A 980 17.86 -20.35 13.70
CA VAL A 980 18.95 -19.85 12.84
C VAL A 980 19.04 -18.32 13.01
N LYS A 981 20.23 -17.82 13.36
CA LYS A 981 20.49 -16.38 13.50
C LYS A 981 20.54 -15.67 12.14
N THR A 982 19.96 -14.48 12.08
CA THR A 982 20.03 -13.56 10.94
C THR A 982 21.42 -12.89 10.82
N ASP A 983 21.70 -12.31 9.65
CA ASP A 983 22.89 -11.47 9.44
C ASP A 983 22.90 -10.25 10.37
N ALA A 984 21.74 -9.65 10.63
CA ALA A 984 21.61 -8.54 11.57
C ALA A 984 22.01 -8.94 13.01
N GLU A 985 21.57 -10.10 13.50
CA GLU A 985 21.93 -10.61 14.83
C GLU A 985 23.40 -11.00 14.95
N LEU A 986 23.98 -11.61 13.90
CA LEU A 986 25.41 -11.93 13.84
C LEU A 986 26.25 -10.65 13.81
N THR A 987 25.86 -9.67 12.98
CA THR A 987 26.53 -8.37 12.87
C THR A 987 26.42 -7.56 14.15
N ALA A 988 25.28 -7.60 14.85
CA ALA A 988 25.12 -6.99 16.17
C ALA A 988 26.06 -7.62 17.21
N GLN A 989 26.19 -8.96 17.21
CA GLN A 989 27.11 -9.67 18.10
C GLN A 989 28.58 -9.29 17.81
N GLU A 990 28.99 -9.20 16.54
CA GLU A 990 30.34 -8.79 16.11
C GLU A 990 30.64 -7.32 16.45
N ASN A 991 29.66 -6.42 16.26
CA ASN A 991 29.82 -5.00 16.59
C ASN A 991 29.92 -4.77 18.10
N MET A 992 29.21 -5.57 18.91
CA MET A 992 29.32 -5.54 20.37
C MET A 992 30.74 -5.92 20.84
N GLU A 993 31.38 -6.89 20.17
CA GLU A 993 32.76 -7.31 20.46
C GLU A 993 33.78 -6.24 20.03
N LYS A 994 33.63 -5.67 18.82
CA LYS A 994 34.48 -4.55 18.36
C LYS A 994 34.36 -3.30 19.24
N ALA A 995 33.18 -3.03 19.80
CA ALA A 995 32.97 -1.90 20.70
C ALA A 995 33.69 -2.10 22.05
N ALA A 996 33.67 -3.31 22.59
CA ALA A 996 34.46 -3.66 23.78
C ALA A 996 35.97 -3.49 23.51
N GLU A 997 36.50 -4.08 22.42
CA GLU A 997 37.91 -3.91 22.02
C GLU A 997 38.34 -2.44 21.88
N TYR A 998 37.46 -1.58 21.35
CA TYR A 998 37.75 -0.15 21.20
C TYR A 998 37.96 0.51 22.56
N VAL A 999 37.10 0.21 23.54
CA VAL A 999 37.21 0.72 24.91
C VAL A 999 38.46 0.17 25.60
N GLU A 1000 38.78 -1.11 25.43
CA GLU A 1000 40.03 -1.69 25.94
C GLU A 1000 41.27 -0.97 25.43
N LYS A 1001 41.29 -0.59 24.14
CA LYS A 1001 42.36 0.22 23.54
C LYS A 1001 42.44 1.62 24.17
N GLN A 1002 41.32 2.26 24.50
CA GLN A 1002 41.34 3.55 25.23
C GLN A 1002 41.83 3.41 26.66
N ILE A 1003 41.49 2.32 27.35
CA ILE A 1003 41.98 2.02 28.70
C ILE A 1003 43.49 1.75 28.68
N ALA A 1004 44.00 1.05 27.65
CA ALA A 1004 45.44 0.85 27.45
C ALA A 1004 46.19 2.17 27.17
N ASN A 1005 45.55 3.14 26.48
CA ASN A 1005 46.13 4.45 26.17
C ASN A 1005 46.32 5.37 27.38
N ILE A 1006 45.77 5.04 28.56
CA ILE A 1006 45.95 5.83 29.79
C ILE A 1006 47.44 5.91 30.20
N GLY A 1007 48.17 4.80 30.05
CA GLY A 1007 49.59 4.70 30.39
C GLY A 1007 49.90 4.97 31.87
N GLU A 1008 51.06 5.55 32.14
CA GLU A 1008 51.48 5.92 33.50
C GLU A 1008 50.72 7.16 33.99
N VAL A 1009 50.01 7.03 35.12
CA VAL A 1009 49.22 8.12 35.70
C VAL A 1009 50.12 9.08 36.47
N ARG A 1010 50.34 10.27 35.90
CA ARG A 1010 51.06 11.39 36.52
C ARG A 1010 50.13 12.58 36.69
N PHE A 1011 50.42 13.50 37.61
CA PHE A 1011 49.58 14.69 37.84
C PHE A 1011 49.78 15.71 36.71
N THR A 1012 49.16 15.45 35.56
CA THR A 1012 49.24 16.24 34.33
C THR A 1012 47.90 16.22 33.60
N SER A 1013 47.57 17.27 32.83
CA SER A 1013 46.32 17.31 32.04
C SER A 1013 46.20 16.11 31.09
N LYS A 1014 47.30 15.65 30.50
CA LYS A 1014 47.32 14.49 29.58
C LYS A 1014 46.78 13.21 30.25
N SER A 1015 47.25 12.88 31.46
CA SER A 1015 46.76 11.70 32.18
C SER A 1015 45.30 11.85 32.60
N ARG A 1016 44.88 13.05 33.04
CA ARG A 1016 43.47 13.35 33.37
C ARG A 1016 42.54 13.08 32.19
N ASP A 1017 42.90 13.64 31.05
CA ASP A 1017 42.02 13.68 29.88
C ASP A 1017 41.94 12.28 29.23
N ALA A 1018 43.03 11.49 29.27
CA ALA A 1018 43.02 10.08 28.87
C ALA A 1018 42.12 9.21 29.76
N ILE A 1019 42.19 9.38 31.09
CA ILE A 1019 41.32 8.65 32.04
C ILE A 1019 39.84 9.01 31.79
N LEU A 1020 39.54 10.31 31.65
CA LEU A 1020 38.17 10.77 31.39
C LEU A 1020 37.63 10.25 30.05
N PHE A 1021 38.46 10.24 29.00
CA PHE A 1021 38.06 9.71 27.69
C PHE A 1021 37.77 8.21 27.72
N ALA A 1022 38.60 7.43 28.42
CA ALA A 1022 38.40 6.00 28.61
C ALA A 1022 37.11 5.70 29.42
N ARG A 1023 36.86 6.45 30.50
CA ARG A 1023 35.61 6.37 31.29
C ARG A 1023 34.38 6.69 30.45
N VAL A 1024 34.37 7.82 29.74
CA VAL A 1024 33.25 8.22 28.87
C VAL A 1024 33.03 7.22 27.73
N SER A 1025 34.08 6.54 27.25
CA SER A 1025 33.95 5.50 26.23
C SER A 1025 33.36 4.21 26.80
N TYR A 1026 33.75 3.81 28.02
CA TYR A 1026 33.19 2.65 28.73
C TYR A 1026 31.72 2.85 29.12
N ASP A 1027 31.36 4.03 29.66
CA ASP A 1027 30.00 4.33 30.12
C ASP A 1027 28.98 4.44 28.95
N LYS A 1028 29.47 4.57 27.70
CA LYS A 1028 28.66 4.51 26.47
C LYS A 1028 28.34 3.10 25.98
N LEU A 1029 29.03 2.07 26.48
CA LEU A 1029 28.74 0.69 26.12
C LEU A 1029 27.44 0.20 26.80
N GLU A 1030 26.66 -0.61 26.09
CA GLU A 1030 25.59 -1.36 26.72
C GLU A 1030 26.13 -2.38 27.72
N LYS A 1031 25.32 -2.76 28.72
CA LYS A 1031 25.77 -3.59 29.84
C LYS A 1031 26.40 -4.92 29.43
N THR A 1032 25.86 -5.58 28.40
CA THR A 1032 26.39 -6.82 27.80
C THR A 1032 27.71 -6.64 27.07
N ALA A 1033 28.01 -5.42 26.59
CA ALA A 1033 29.30 -5.07 26.00
C ALA A 1033 30.32 -4.67 27.09
N GLN A 1034 29.87 -4.01 28.16
CA GLN A 1034 30.70 -3.70 29.34
C GLN A 1034 31.25 -4.97 30.01
N GLU A 1035 30.42 -6.03 30.09
CA GLU A 1035 30.81 -7.36 30.59
C GLU A 1035 31.90 -8.05 29.73
N LYS A 1036 32.21 -7.54 28.53
CA LYS A 1036 33.30 -8.01 27.64
C LYS A 1036 34.57 -7.14 27.65
N VAL A 1037 34.67 -6.12 28.50
CA VAL A 1037 35.88 -5.27 28.62
C VAL A 1037 36.80 -5.83 29.70
N ASP A 1038 37.75 -6.68 29.31
CA ASP A 1038 38.59 -7.46 30.24
C ASP A 1038 39.52 -6.57 31.09
N ASN A 1039 39.94 -5.41 30.56
CA ASN A 1039 40.91 -4.53 31.22
C ASN A 1039 40.29 -3.40 32.07
N TYR A 1040 38.98 -3.42 32.35
CA TYR A 1040 38.28 -2.39 33.13
C TYR A 1040 38.89 -2.09 34.52
N SER A 1041 39.55 -3.08 35.12
CA SER A 1041 40.30 -2.93 36.37
C SER A 1041 41.43 -1.89 36.29
N VAL A 1042 42.04 -1.71 35.12
CA VAL A 1042 43.12 -0.72 34.86
C VAL A 1042 42.55 0.70 34.90
N LEU A 1043 41.40 0.95 34.27
CA LEU A 1043 40.71 2.25 34.33
C LEU A 1043 40.36 2.61 35.78
N SER A 1044 39.76 1.66 36.51
CA SER A 1044 39.38 1.85 37.92
C SER A 1044 40.60 2.16 38.81
N ALA A 1045 41.75 1.51 38.56
CA ALA A 1045 43.00 1.78 39.26
C ALA A 1045 43.59 3.15 38.89
N ALA A 1046 43.49 3.55 37.62
CA ALA A 1046 43.98 4.85 37.15
C ALA A 1046 43.19 6.02 37.74
N GLU A 1047 41.85 5.90 37.83
CA GLU A 1047 40.98 6.88 38.49
C GLU A 1047 41.31 7.03 39.98
N ALA A 1048 41.53 5.90 40.68
CA ALA A 1048 41.96 5.91 42.07
C ALA A 1048 43.33 6.60 42.25
N LYS A 1049 44.29 6.32 41.36
CA LYS A 1049 45.62 6.93 41.40
C LYS A 1049 45.60 8.42 41.07
N TRP A 1050 44.77 8.85 40.12
CA TRP A 1050 44.56 10.25 39.81
C TRP A 1050 44.05 11.03 41.03
N LYS A 1051 43.05 10.49 41.73
CA LYS A 1051 42.46 11.08 42.93
C LYS A 1051 43.46 11.19 44.09
N GLU A 1052 44.35 10.21 44.24
CA GLU A 1052 45.47 10.26 45.19
C GLU A 1052 46.41 11.43 44.88
N LEU A 1053 46.89 11.52 43.63
CA LEU A 1053 47.79 12.60 43.18
C LEU A 1053 47.14 13.98 43.34
N GLU A 1054 45.87 14.12 42.98
CA GLU A 1054 45.12 15.38 43.14
C GLU A 1054 45.01 15.84 44.60
N SER A 1055 44.95 14.91 45.55
CA SER A 1055 44.92 15.20 46.99
C SER A 1055 46.29 15.59 47.55
N ASN A 1056 47.38 15.11 46.94
CA ASN A 1056 48.76 15.40 47.37
C ASN A 1056 49.30 16.72 46.80
N ALA A 1057 48.79 17.17 45.65
CA ALA A 1057 49.23 18.43 45.03
C ALA A 1057 48.80 19.68 45.83
N LYS A 1058 49.76 20.58 46.10
CA LYS A 1058 49.62 21.77 46.96
C LYS A 1058 49.74 23.07 46.16
N VAL A 1059 49.10 24.13 46.63
CA VAL A 1059 49.29 25.48 46.07
C VAL A 1059 50.55 26.08 46.68
N ILE A 1060 51.60 26.24 45.87
CA ILE A 1060 52.90 26.80 46.30
C ILE A 1060 53.38 27.88 45.32
N THR A 1061 54.39 28.63 45.73
CA THR A 1061 55.10 29.60 44.88
C THR A 1061 56.59 29.33 44.97
N LEU A 1062 57.19 29.06 43.82
CA LEU A 1062 58.62 28.78 43.67
C LEU A 1062 59.28 30.02 43.06
N VAL A 1063 60.52 30.30 43.47
CA VAL A 1063 61.27 31.49 43.01
C VAL A 1063 62.69 31.06 42.67
N ASP A 1064 63.13 31.30 41.43
CA ASP A 1064 64.55 31.11 41.09
C ASP A 1064 65.40 32.21 41.75
N GLU A 1065 66.42 31.79 42.49
CA GLU A 1065 67.27 32.73 43.23
C GLU A 1065 68.13 33.62 42.33
N LYS A 1066 68.42 33.23 41.09
CA LYS A 1066 69.30 33.99 40.19
C LYS A 1066 68.55 35.07 39.42
N SER A 1067 67.50 34.69 38.69
CA SER A 1067 66.68 35.58 37.88
C SER A 1067 65.65 36.36 38.70
N LYS A 1068 65.27 35.86 39.89
CA LYS A 1068 64.12 36.31 40.70
C LYS A 1068 62.76 36.12 40.03
N ILE A 1069 62.67 35.29 38.98
CA ILE A 1069 61.40 34.85 38.40
C ILE A 1069 60.70 33.93 39.40
N ALA A 1070 59.39 34.16 39.60
CA ALA A 1070 58.55 33.32 40.45
C ALA A 1070 57.42 32.66 39.67
N VAL A 1071 57.08 31.42 40.03
CA VAL A 1071 55.95 30.68 39.46
C VAL A 1071 55.06 30.17 40.59
N SER A 1072 53.77 30.51 40.54
CA SER A 1072 52.74 30.12 41.51
C SER A 1072 51.69 29.22 40.87
N GLY A 1073 51.22 28.17 41.56
CA GLY A 1073 50.29 27.20 40.99
C GLY A 1073 50.01 26.01 41.91
N LYS A 1074 49.17 25.07 41.45
CA LYS A 1074 48.94 23.79 42.15
C LYS A 1074 49.91 22.73 41.61
N PHE A 1075 50.92 22.43 42.41
CA PHE A 1075 52.07 21.60 42.06
C PHE A 1075 52.16 20.37 42.98
N MET A 1076 52.79 19.30 42.51
CA MET A 1076 53.25 18.22 43.37
C MET A 1076 54.41 18.69 44.28
N GLU A 1077 54.69 17.99 45.38
CA GLU A 1077 55.77 18.37 46.31
C GLU A 1077 57.18 18.22 45.71
N ASP A 1078 57.32 17.39 44.68
CA ASP A 1078 58.54 17.14 43.91
C ASP A 1078 58.69 18.07 42.69
N PHE A 1079 57.86 19.12 42.59
CA PHE A 1079 57.94 20.06 41.48
C PHE A 1079 59.16 20.99 41.63
N GLU A 1080 60.12 20.85 40.72
CA GLU A 1080 61.31 21.71 40.64
C GLU A 1080 61.18 22.71 39.49
N LEU A 1081 61.61 23.95 39.74
CA LEU A 1081 61.55 25.04 38.77
C LEU A 1081 62.94 25.31 38.19
N HIS A 1082 63.07 25.25 36.87
CA HIS A 1082 64.30 25.58 36.16
C HIS A 1082 64.09 26.85 35.32
N VAL A 1083 64.92 27.87 35.55
CA VAL A 1083 64.86 29.14 34.84
C VAL A 1083 66.22 29.43 34.22
N GLU A 1084 66.25 29.47 32.90
CA GLU A 1084 67.46 29.78 32.13
C GLU A 1084 67.21 31.00 31.23
N LYS A 1085 68.27 31.74 30.88
CA LYS A 1085 68.15 32.72 29.80
C LYS A 1085 67.87 31.94 28.51
N ALA A 1086 66.90 32.40 27.72
CA ALA A 1086 66.57 31.75 26.46
C ALA A 1086 67.78 31.65 25.52
N ASP A 1087 67.84 30.58 24.75
CA ASP A 1087 68.83 30.43 23.69
C ASP A 1087 68.62 31.47 22.57
N LYS A 1088 69.59 31.58 21.67
CA LYS A 1088 69.58 32.58 20.59
C LYS A 1088 68.48 32.36 19.55
N GLU A 1089 67.93 31.14 19.43
CA GLU A 1089 66.91 30.81 18.46
C GLU A 1089 65.53 31.21 19.00
N ALA A 1090 65.20 30.81 20.23
CA ALA A 1090 64.00 31.26 20.94
C ALA A 1090 64.00 32.79 21.16
N GLU A 1091 65.14 33.39 21.51
CA GLU A 1091 65.32 34.85 21.59
C GLU A 1091 65.04 35.52 20.22
N ALA A 1092 65.54 34.98 19.11
CA ALA A 1092 65.29 35.53 17.77
C ALA A 1092 63.83 35.36 17.29
N VAL A 1093 63.16 34.26 17.67
CA VAL A 1093 61.72 34.04 17.38
C VAL A 1093 60.87 35.08 18.11
N LEU A 1094 61.06 35.25 19.42
CA LEU A 1094 60.30 36.22 20.20
C LEU A 1094 60.64 37.67 19.83
N GLN A 1095 61.89 37.99 19.46
CA GLN A 1095 62.25 39.31 18.96
C GLN A 1095 61.53 39.67 17.65
N LYS A 1096 61.34 38.72 16.72
CA LYS A 1096 60.58 38.96 15.46
C LYS A 1096 59.15 39.39 15.72
N GLU A 1097 58.48 38.82 16.70
CA GLU A 1097 57.12 39.22 17.09
C GLU A 1097 57.05 40.69 17.50
N PHE A 1098 58.06 41.18 18.22
CA PHE A 1098 58.15 42.58 18.63
C PHE A 1098 58.59 43.53 17.51
N VAL A 1099 59.14 43.06 16.37
CA VAL A 1099 59.48 43.91 15.20
C VAL A 1099 58.23 44.64 14.67
N SER A 1100 57.07 43.99 14.70
CA SER A 1100 55.78 44.59 14.30
C SER A 1100 55.35 45.77 15.18
N LEU A 1101 55.83 45.82 16.43
CA LEU A 1101 55.54 46.86 17.41
C LEU A 1101 56.57 47.99 17.39
N GLY A 1102 57.83 47.68 17.04
CA GLY A 1102 58.86 48.63 16.59
C GLY A 1102 58.94 49.91 17.43
N ASP A 1103 58.65 51.05 16.80
CA ASP A 1103 58.71 52.38 17.42
C ASP A 1103 57.81 52.58 18.65
N LYS A 1104 56.88 51.66 18.95
CA LYS A 1104 56.01 51.73 20.13
C LYS A 1104 56.68 51.23 21.42
N LEU A 1105 57.82 50.53 21.36
CA LEU A 1105 58.46 49.92 22.53
C LEU A 1105 59.68 50.71 23.02
N GLU A 1106 59.76 50.97 24.32
CA GLU A 1106 60.90 51.66 24.95
C GLU A 1106 62.05 50.71 25.24
N ASN A 1107 61.74 49.50 25.70
CA ASN A 1107 62.72 48.50 26.08
C ASN A 1107 62.17 47.09 25.89
N LEU A 1108 63.07 46.14 25.60
CA LEU A 1108 62.81 44.71 25.56
C LEU A 1108 63.62 44.03 26.65
N PHE A 1109 62.96 43.33 27.57
CA PHE A 1109 63.61 42.57 28.62
C PHE A 1109 64.18 41.26 28.07
N VAL A 1110 65.22 40.76 28.75
CA VAL A 1110 65.87 39.48 28.42
C VAL A 1110 64.83 38.36 28.44
N PRO A 1111 64.74 37.53 27.38
CA PRO A 1111 63.86 36.36 27.37
C PRO A 1111 64.39 35.27 28.31
N TYR A 1112 63.49 34.64 29.06
CA TYR A 1112 63.80 33.51 29.93
C TYR A 1112 62.97 32.29 29.58
N THR A 1113 63.64 31.15 29.40
CA THR A 1113 63.00 29.84 29.26
C THR A 1113 62.75 29.29 30.65
N ILE A 1114 61.47 29.03 30.94
CA ILE A 1114 61.02 28.43 32.19
C ILE A 1114 60.61 26.99 31.89
N SER A 1115 61.28 26.04 32.51
CA SER A 1115 61.02 24.61 32.47
C SER A 1115 60.89 24.05 33.88
N TYR A 1116 60.56 22.76 34.00
CA TYR A 1116 60.24 22.13 35.27
C TYR A 1116 60.49 20.62 35.26
N GLU A 1117 60.70 20.06 36.45
CA GLU A 1117 60.50 18.65 36.75
C GLU A 1117 59.33 18.49 37.74
N GLY A 1118 58.75 17.29 37.86
CA GLY A 1118 57.54 17.03 38.65
C GLY A 1118 56.20 17.28 37.91
N GLY A 1119 55.08 17.26 38.66
CA GLY A 1119 53.72 17.31 38.09
C GLY A 1119 52.89 18.54 38.45
N TYR A 1120 52.05 19.02 37.52
CA TYR A 1120 51.09 20.10 37.75
C TYR A 1120 49.87 20.04 36.82
N VAL A 1121 48.77 20.66 37.26
CA VAL A 1121 47.50 20.74 36.51
C VAL A 1121 46.82 22.09 36.80
N GLY A 1122 46.41 22.78 35.73
CA GLY A 1122 45.62 24.02 35.82
C GLY A 1122 46.44 25.30 35.64
N GLU A 1123 45.82 26.43 35.99
CA GLU A 1123 46.39 27.75 35.79
C GLU A 1123 47.56 28.02 36.75
N ILE A 1124 48.67 28.50 36.19
CA ILE A 1124 49.86 28.96 36.88
C ILE A 1124 50.07 30.46 36.63
N THR A 1125 50.69 31.15 37.57
CA THR A 1125 51.06 32.57 37.45
C THR A 1125 52.58 32.69 37.39
N VAL A 1126 53.11 33.23 36.30
CA VAL A 1126 54.53 33.54 36.11
C VAL A 1126 54.76 35.01 36.38
N LYS A 1127 55.66 35.34 37.32
CA LYS A 1127 56.04 36.69 37.74
C LYS A 1127 57.49 36.96 37.33
N ILE A 1128 57.67 37.83 36.33
CA ILE A 1128 58.96 38.22 35.75
C ILE A 1128 59.40 39.55 36.38
N PRO A 1129 60.57 39.66 37.02
CA PRO A 1129 61.05 40.90 37.61
C PRO A 1129 61.52 41.88 36.53
N VAL A 1130 61.28 43.18 36.77
CA VAL A 1130 61.68 44.28 35.89
C VAL A 1130 62.11 45.48 36.73
N ASP A 1131 62.92 46.37 36.16
CA ASP A 1131 63.44 47.53 36.92
C ASP A 1131 62.32 48.44 37.47
N ALA A 1132 62.55 48.96 38.68
CA ALA A 1132 61.58 49.78 39.43
C ALA A 1132 61.17 51.07 38.68
N VAL A 1133 62.01 51.54 37.74
CA VAL A 1133 61.73 52.68 36.86
C VAL A 1133 60.51 52.46 35.95
N TYR A 1134 60.13 51.20 35.72
CA TYR A 1134 59.01 50.83 34.86
C TYR A 1134 57.68 50.63 35.61
N ASN A 1135 57.61 50.79 36.94
CA ASN A 1135 56.36 50.64 37.69
C ASN A 1135 55.22 51.52 37.12
N GLY A 1136 54.03 50.94 36.97
CA GLY A 1136 52.86 51.61 36.39
C GLY A 1136 52.87 51.76 34.87
N ARG A 1137 53.89 51.23 34.17
CA ARG A 1137 53.96 51.21 32.71
C ARG A 1137 53.23 49.99 32.13
N ASN A 1138 52.66 50.14 30.95
CA ASN A 1138 52.15 49.02 30.15
C ASN A 1138 53.29 48.15 29.63
N VAL A 1139 53.06 46.83 29.63
CA VAL A 1139 53.98 45.81 29.13
C VAL A 1139 53.23 44.77 28.33
N ILE A 1140 53.78 44.43 27.17
CA ILE A 1140 53.34 43.29 26.35
C ILE A 1140 54.30 42.14 26.64
N VAL A 1141 53.79 41.01 27.11
CA VAL A 1141 54.55 39.77 27.31
C VAL A 1141 54.18 38.79 26.20
N LYS A 1142 55.20 38.19 25.59
CA LYS A 1142 55.08 37.11 24.60
C LYS A 1142 55.61 35.83 25.24
N GLN A 1143 54.85 34.74 25.16
CA GLN A 1143 55.25 33.39 25.54
C GLN A 1143 55.39 32.54 24.27
N LEU A 1144 56.56 31.94 24.05
CA LEU A 1144 56.76 30.84 23.11
C LEU A 1144 56.52 29.53 23.88
N CYS A 1145 55.46 28.81 23.51
CA CYS A 1145 55.07 27.53 24.08
C CYS A 1145 55.90 26.37 23.50
N GLY A 1146 55.90 25.22 24.19
CA GLY A 1146 56.66 24.03 23.76
C GLY A 1146 56.19 23.35 22.47
N ASP A 1147 55.05 23.79 21.91
CA ASP A 1147 54.54 23.41 20.59
C ASP A 1147 54.89 24.44 19.49
N ASN A 1148 55.78 25.38 19.80
CA ASN A 1148 56.15 26.55 18.99
C ASN A 1148 55.02 27.57 18.74
N SER A 1149 53.86 27.45 19.40
CA SER A 1149 52.84 28.50 19.37
C SER A 1149 53.28 29.72 20.19
N ILE A 1150 52.79 30.92 19.84
CA ILE A 1150 53.11 32.16 20.56
C ILE A 1150 51.84 32.78 21.14
N VAL A 1151 51.81 32.92 22.47
CA VAL A 1151 50.73 33.54 23.22
C VAL A 1151 51.14 34.96 23.65
N SER A 1152 50.20 35.90 23.62
CA SER A 1152 50.45 37.32 23.93
C SER A 1152 49.60 37.77 25.12
N TYR A 1153 50.20 38.51 26.05
CA TYR A 1153 49.56 39.05 27.24
C TYR A 1153 49.82 40.55 27.34
N GLU A 1154 48.78 41.34 27.57
CA GLU A 1154 48.89 42.77 27.88
C GLU A 1154 48.67 42.98 29.38
N THR A 1155 49.58 43.69 30.04
CA THR A 1155 49.58 43.87 31.49
C THR A 1155 50.34 45.13 31.90
N THR A 1156 50.50 45.37 33.19
CA THR A 1156 51.21 46.54 33.73
C THR A 1156 52.26 46.11 34.75
N VAL A 1157 53.38 46.84 34.80
CA VAL A 1157 54.40 46.61 35.84
C VAL A 1157 53.83 47.01 37.20
N LYS A 1158 53.88 46.08 38.15
CA LYS A 1158 53.51 46.29 39.56
C LYS A 1158 54.61 45.70 40.44
N GLU A 1159 55.00 46.44 41.49
CA GLU A 1159 55.97 45.97 42.49
C GLU A 1159 57.29 45.46 41.87
N ASN A 1160 57.83 46.19 40.88
CA ASN A 1160 59.06 45.83 40.15
C ASN A 1160 58.94 44.50 39.38
N SER A 1161 57.74 44.16 38.90
CA SER A 1161 57.48 42.89 38.23
C SER A 1161 56.31 42.94 37.27
N VAL A 1162 56.25 41.94 36.40
CA VAL A 1162 55.20 41.70 35.41
C VAL A 1162 54.67 40.30 35.64
N SER A 1163 53.37 40.17 35.89
CA SER A 1163 52.73 38.87 36.12
C SER A 1163 51.80 38.48 34.97
N VAL A 1164 51.92 37.25 34.50
CA VAL A 1164 51.05 36.62 33.50
C VAL A 1164 50.45 35.31 34.04
N LYS A 1165 49.22 35.02 33.64
CA LYS A 1165 48.52 33.76 33.94
C LYS A 1165 48.48 32.89 32.70
N THR A 1166 48.81 31.62 32.84
CA THR A 1166 48.93 30.68 31.73
C THR A 1166 48.69 29.24 32.22
N ASN A 1167 48.45 28.30 31.31
CA ASN A 1167 48.31 26.87 31.62
C ASN A 1167 49.55 26.07 31.20
N THR A 1168 50.57 26.73 30.65
CA THR A 1168 51.80 26.11 30.14
C THR A 1168 53.02 26.94 30.54
N LEU A 1169 54.15 26.27 30.77
CA LEU A 1169 55.47 26.93 30.83
C LEU A 1169 56.10 26.98 29.43
N GLY A 1170 57.19 27.73 29.28
CA GLY A 1170 57.81 28.04 27.99
C GLY A 1170 58.78 29.22 28.09
N THR A 1171 59.09 29.83 26.96
CA THR A 1171 60.00 30.99 26.92
C THR A 1171 59.23 32.30 26.93
N PHE A 1172 59.47 33.16 27.92
CA PHE A 1172 58.79 34.43 28.09
C PHE A 1172 59.71 35.61 27.79
N MET A 1173 59.19 36.58 27.03
CA MET A 1173 59.86 37.85 26.74
C MET A 1173 58.89 39.01 26.93
N ALA A 1174 59.33 40.10 27.54
CA ALA A 1174 58.49 41.24 27.88
C ALA A 1174 59.00 42.54 27.24
N GLY A 1175 58.10 43.36 26.69
CA GLY A 1175 58.41 44.65 26.09
C GLY A 1175 57.60 45.79 26.72
N VAL A 1176 58.28 46.86 27.14
CA VAL A 1176 57.65 48.06 27.73
C VAL A 1176 57.22 49.02 26.63
N GLU A 1177 55.98 49.53 26.70
CA GLU A 1177 55.51 50.55 25.75
C GLU A 1177 56.13 51.94 26.02
N LYS A 1178 56.50 52.69 24.98
CA LYS A 1178 56.96 54.09 25.10
C LYS A 1178 55.82 54.98 25.60
N VAL A 1179 56.11 55.78 26.63
CA VAL A 1179 55.23 56.90 27.00
C VAL A 1179 55.34 57.99 25.94
N LYS A 1180 54.20 58.45 25.43
CA LYS A 1180 54.14 59.63 24.55
C LYS A 1180 54.59 60.87 25.33
N ASN A 1181 55.76 61.41 25.01
CA ASN A 1181 56.20 62.71 25.52
C ASN A 1181 55.31 63.83 24.96
N LEU A 1182 54.32 64.24 25.75
CA LEU A 1182 53.58 65.49 25.57
C LEU A 1182 54.38 66.65 26.19
N ASN A 1183 55.20 67.33 25.37
CA ASN A 1183 55.68 68.66 25.72
C ASN A 1183 54.56 69.68 25.41
N GLY A 1184 54.03 70.43 26.38
CA GLY A 1184 54.39 70.41 27.81
C GLY A 1184 53.43 71.18 28.72
N SER A 1185 53.91 71.48 29.93
CA SER A 1185 53.21 72.09 31.08
C SER A 1185 52.03 71.28 31.65
N ALA A 1186 52.23 70.81 32.88
CA ALA A 1186 51.30 70.02 33.70
C ALA A 1186 50.19 70.90 34.34
N PRO A 1187 49.25 70.37 35.18
CA PRO A 1187 48.93 68.96 35.50
C PRO A 1187 47.39 68.66 35.54
N LYS A 1188 47.04 67.47 36.09
CA LYS A 1188 45.76 67.12 36.76
C LYS A 1188 44.50 66.76 35.92
N THR A 1189 44.29 65.45 35.81
CA THR A 1189 43.05 64.72 36.19
C THR A 1189 41.68 65.24 35.71
N ALA A 1190 41.22 64.67 34.59
CA ALA A 1190 39.85 64.14 34.46
C ALA A 1190 40.02 62.61 34.35
N ASP A 1191 39.35 61.73 35.10
CA ASP A 1191 37.96 61.67 35.61
C ASP A 1191 36.93 61.20 34.58
N THR A 1192 36.36 60.04 34.89
CA THR A 1192 35.16 59.36 34.35
C THR A 1192 34.71 59.62 32.90
N SER A 1193 34.97 58.65 32.01
CA SER A 1193 33.98 58.02 31.11
C SER A 1193 34.49 56.63 30.68
N ASP A 1194 33.63 55.80 30.11
CA ASP A 1194 33.96 54.60 29.30
C ASP A 1194 34.50 53.34 30.00
N MET A 1195 34.36 53.20 31.33
CA MET A 1195 34.56 51.92 32.04
C MET A 1195 33.26 51.23 32.48
N ILE A 1196 32.18 51.38 31.69
CA ILE A 1196 30.90 50.67 31.88
C ILE A 1196 30.45 50.03 30.55
N LEU A 1197 31.11 48.92 30.16
CA LEU A 1197 30.51 47.96 29.20
C LEU A 1197 31.06 46.52 29.24
N TRP A 1198 31.94 46.16 30.19
CA TRP A 1198 32.61 44.85 30.21
C TRP A 1198 32.49 44.03 31.51
N ILE A 1199 31.71 44.50 32.50
CA ILE A 1199 31.47 43.78 33.77
C ILE A 1199 29.99 43.34 33.85
N GLY A 1200 29.52 42.61 32.83
CA GLY A 1200 28.10 42.26 32.68
C GLY A 1200 27.74 40.77 32.61
N ILE A 1201 28.66 39.88 32.18
CA ILE A 1201 28.26 38.56 31.64
C ILE A 1201 28.83 37.34 32.39
N CYS A 1202 29.64 37.52 33.44
CA CYS A 1202 30.25 36.38 34.18
C CYS A 1202 29.93 36.29 35.69
N VAL A 1203 28.85 36.93 36.18
CA VAL A 1203 28.37 36.76 37.57
C VAL A 1203 26.84 36.60 37.68
N LEU A 1204 26.29 35.67 36.92
CA LEU A 1204 25.35 34.67 37.47
C LEU A 1204 26.20 33.38 37.58
N SER A 1205 26.45 32.73 38.70
CA SER A 1205 25.54 32.46 39.82
C SER A 1205 26.32 32.08 41.11
N MET A 1206 26.54 33.04 42.01
CA MET A 1206 26.65 32.74 43.46
C MET A 1206 25.53 33.47 44.19
N VAL A 1207 24.30 33.06 43.87
CA VAL A 1207 23.08 33.52 44.52
C VAL A 1207 23.15 33.24 46.03
N THR A 1208 22.42 34.02 46.82
CA THR A 1208 21.99 33.68 48.20
C THR A 1208 22.88 34.07 49.39
N LEU A 1209 23.77 35.07 49.30
CA LEU A 1209 24.14 35.85 50.49
C LEU A 1209 24.08 37.37 50.25
N ALA A 1210 23.49 38.07 51.23
CA ALA A 1210 23.49 39.53 51.41
C ALA A 1210 22.47 40.45 50.69
N VAL A 1211 21.44 39.97 49.96
CA VAL A 1211 20.20 40.78 49.71
C VAL A 1211 19.11 40.46 50.74
N ARG A 1212 19.51 40.38 52.01
CA ARG A 1212 18.58 40.35 53.16
C ARG A 1212 18.91 41.43 54.18
N ARG A 1213 19.07 42.67 53.72
CA ARG A 1213 18.88 43.90 54.53
C ARG A 1213 18.89 45.19 53.68
N ARG A 1214 17.73 45.84 53.65
CA ARG A 1214 17.51 47.31 53.59
C ARG A 1214 18.00 48.05 52.33
N LEU A 1215 17.13 48.65 51.52
CA LEU A 1215 16.30 49.84 51.82
C LEU A 1215 17.11 51.00 52.41
N LYS A 1216 17.29 52.09 51.64
CA LYS A 1216 16.79 53.45 51.97
C LYS A 1216 17.34 54.53 51.03
N HIS A 1217 16.42 55.40 50.57
CA HIS A 1217 16.63 56.76 50.05
C HIS A 1217 17.52 56.91 48.78
N ASN A 1218 17.11 57.62 47.72
CA ASN A 1218 15.89 58.42 47.47
C ASN A 1218 15.36 58.14 46.06
#